data_AF-A0A093F1X0-F1
#
_entry.id   AF-A0A093F1X0-F1
#
_cell.length_a   1.000
_cell.length_b   1.000
_cell.length_c   1.000
_cell.angle_alpha   90.00
_cell.angle_beta   90.00
_cell.angle_gamma   90.00
#
_symmetry.space_group_name_H-M   'P 1'
#
loop_
_entity.id
_entity.type
_entity.pdbx_description
1 polymer ?
#
loop_
_entity_poly.entity_id
_entity_poly.type
_entity_poly.pdbx_seq_one_letter_code
_entity_poly.pdbx_strand_id
1 'polypeptide(L)'
;QLAKKIREKFNRYLDVVNRNKQVVEASYTAHLTSPLTAIQDCCTIPPSMMEFDGNFNTNVSRTISCDRLSTTVNSRAFNPGRDLNSVLADNLKSNPGIKWQYFSSEEGIFTVFPAHKFRCKGSYEHRSRPVYVSTVRPQSKHIVVIVDHGASVTETQLQIAKDAAQVILSSIDEHDKISVLTVADTVRTCSLDQCYKTFLSPATSETKRKMSTFVSSIKSSDSPTQHAVGFQKAFQLIRNTNNGTKLQGNTDMVIICLSAGITSKDSSEDDKKATLRVINEENSFLNNSVMILTYALMNEGVTGLKELAFLRDLAEQNSVKYGVPDRTALPVVKGSMMVLNQLSNLETTVGRFYTNLPNRMIDEAVFSLPFSDEMGDGLIMTVSKPCYFGNLLLGIVGVDVNLAYILEDVTYYQDSLGSYTFLIDNKGYTLMHPSLTRPYLLSEPPLHTDIIHYENIPKFELVRQNILSIPLGSQIITVPVNSSLSWHVNKLREVGKEAYNVSYAWKMVQDTSFILCVVVIQPEIPVKQLKNLNTVPSSKLLYHRLDLLGQPNACLHFKQLATLESPTVMLSAGSFSSPYEHLSQPETKRMVEHYTAYLSDNTRLIANPGLKFSVRNEVMATSHVTDEWMTQMEMSSLNSYIVRRYIATPNGVLRIYPGSLMDKAFDPTRRQWYLHAVANPGLITFTGPYLDVGGAGYVVTISHTVHSSSAQMSSGHSVAVMGIDFTLRYFYKVLMDLLPVCNQDGGNKIRCFIMEDRGYLVAHPTLIDPKGHAPVEQQHITHKEPLVANDILNHPNFVKKNLCNSFSDRTVQRFYKFNTSLVGDLTNLVHGSHCSKYRLTRIPGTNAFVGIVNETCDSLAFCACSMVDRLCLNCHRMEQNECECPCECPLEVNECTGNLTNAESRNPSCEVHQEPMTFTAIDPSLQDALPQCINTQCNQRTESGDCFGVLDCEWCMVDSDGKTHLDKSYCAPQKECFGGIVGAKSPYVDDLGAIGDEVITLNMIKSAPVGPVAGGIMGCIMVLVLAVYAYRHQIHRRSHQHMSPLAAQ
;
A
#
# COMPACT_ATOMS: atom_id res chain seq x y z
N GLN A 1 -12.05 -16.40 20.85
CA GLN A 1 -13.36 -15.77 20.57
C GLN A 1 -13.36 -15.05 19.23
N LEU A 2 -12.34 -14.24 18.92
CA LEU A 2 -12.19 -13.56 17.63
C LEU A 2 -12.36 -14.50 16.41
N ALA A 3 -11.69 -15.66 16.39
CA ALA A 3 -11.89 -16.66 15.31
C ALA A 3 -13.35 -17.11 15.14
N LYS A 4 -14.15 -17.15 16.20
CA LYS A 4 -15.59 -17.48 16.13
C LYS A 4 -16.38 -16.35 15.46
N LYS A 5 -16.09 -15.10 15.80
CA LYS A 5 -16.71 -13.91 15.19
C LYS A 5 -16.39 -13.82 13.70
N ILE A 6 -15.13 -14.06 13.34
CA ILE A 6 -14.67 -14.09 11.94
C ILE A 6 -15.36 -15.24 11.18
N ARG A 7 -15.41 -16.45 11.77
CA ARG A 7 -16.14 -17.59 11.20
C ARG A 7 -17.62 -17.28 10.97
N GLU A 8 -18.30 -16.67 11.94
CA GLU A 8 -19.72 -16.28 11.79
C GLU A 8 -19.92 -15.30 10.62
N LYS A 9 -18.95 -14.41 10.37
CA LYS A 9 -18.96 -13.50 9.23
C LYS A 9 -18.80 -14.23 7.90
N PHE A 10 -17.82 -15.13 7.79
CA PHE A 10 -17.61 -15.94 6.59
C PHE A 10 -18.76 -16.91 6.31
N ASN A 11 -19.33 -17.53 7.36
CA ASN A 11 -20.44 -18.47 7.21
C ASN A 11 -21.67 -17.81 6.61
N ARG A 12 -21.94 -16.53 6.91
CA ARG A 12 -23.03 -15.79 6.24
C ARG A 12 -22.87 -15.77 4.70
N TYR A 13 -21.65 -15.59 4.21
CA TYR A 13 -21.38 -15.57 2.78
C TYR A 13 -21.36 -16.97 2.16
N LEU A 14 -20.86 -17.97 2.89
CA LEU A 14 -20.99 -19.37 2.49
C LEU A 14 -22.45 -19.78 2.36
N ASP A 15 -23.31 -19.37 3.30
CA ASP A 15 -24.75 -19.64 3.25
C ASP A 15 -25.40 -19.00 2.02
N VAL A 16 -25.03 -17.75 1.69
CA VAL A 16 -25.51 -17.06 0.48
C VAL A 16 -25.08 -17.79 -0.78
N VAL A 17 -23.80 -18.16 -0.90
CA VAL A 17 -23.28 -18.91 -2.06
C VAL A 17 -23.95 -20.27 -2.19
N ASN A 18 -24.14 -20.99 -1.08
CA ASN A 18 -24.83 -22.28 -1.09
C ASN A 18 -26.31 -22.14 -1.49
N ARG A 19 -27.00 -21.11 -1.02
CA ARG A 19 -28.38 -20.81 -1.43
C ARG A 19 -28.46 -20.52 -2.93
N ASN A 20 -27.54 -19.70 -3.45
CA ASN A 20 -27.48 -19.38 -4.88
C ASN A 20 -27.22 -20.64 -5.71
N LYS A 21 -26.26 -21.48 -5.31
CA LYS A 21 -25.95 -22.77 -5.95
C LYS A 21 -27.18 -23.68 -6.01
N GLN A 22 -27.86 -23.88 -4.88
CA GLN A 22 -29.03 -24.76 -4.80
C GLN A 22 -30.14 -24.31 -5.77
N VAL A 23 -30.39 -23.00 -5.88
CA VAL A 23 -31.40 -22.47 -6.79
C VAL A 23 -30.97 -22.67 -8.24
N VAL A 24 -29.70 -22.41 -8.58
CA VAL A 24 -29.18 -22.66 -9.94
C VAL A 24 -29.30 -24.12 -10.34
N GLU A 25 -28.87 -25.05 -9.49
CA GLU A 25 -28.94 -26.49 -9.75
C GLU A 25 -30.40 -26.99 -9.87
N ALA A 26 -31.31 -26.44 -9.05
CA ALA A 26 -32.74 -26.72 -9.15
C ALA A 26 -33.36 -26.17 -10.45
N SER A 27 -33.02 -24.92 -10.83
CA SER A 27 -33.51 -24.28 -12.07
C SER A 27 -33.04 -25.02 -13.32
N TYR A 28 -31.87 -25.65 -13.30
CA TYR A 28 -31.42 -26.48 -14.42
C TYR A 28 -32.34 -27.69 -14.66
N THR A 29 -32.89 -28.28 -13.61
CA THR A 29 -33.87 -29.38 -13.74
C THR A 29 -35.13 -28.91 -14.46
N ALA A 30 -35.59 -27.69 -14.17
CA ALA A 30 -36.71 -27.08 -14.88
C ALA A 30 -36.34 -26.76 -16.34
N HIS A 31 -35.13 -26.26 -16.59
CA HIS A 31 -34.61 -25.96 -17.93
C HIS A 31 -34.66 -27.18 -18.88
N LEU A 32 -34.42 -28.39 -18.37
CA LEU A 32 -34.52 -29.63 -19.14
C LEU A 32 -35.94 -29.90 -19.70
N THR A 33 -36.97 -29.39 -19.02
CA THR A 33 -38.38 -29.53 -19.44
C THR A 33 -38.90 -28.31 -20.19
N SER A 34 -38.48 -27.11 -19.78
CA SER A 34 -38.86 -25.83 -20.37
C SER A 34 -37.63 -24.92 -20.43
N PRO A 35 -37.04 -24.67 -21.62
CA PRO A 35 -35.78 -23.94 -21.73
C PRO A 35 -35.85 -22.52 -21.16
N LEU A 36 -35.09 -22.29 -20.09
CA LEU A 36 -34.80 -20.97 -19.53
C LEU A 36 -33.65 -20.31 -20.31
N THR A 37 -33.97 -19.43 -21.27
CA THR A 37 -33.01 -18.80 -22.20
C THR A 37 -33.14 -17.28 -22.30
N ALA A 38 -33.92 -16.65 -21.42
CA ALA A 38 -34.24 -15.22 -21.50
C ALA A 38 -33.04 -14.37 -21.04
N ILE A 39 -32.36 -13.73 -21.99
CA ILE A 39 -31.20 -12.87 -21.74
C ILE A 39 -31.63 -11.42 -21.52
N GLN A 40 -31.01 -10.75 -20.56
CA GLN A 40 -31.17 -9.32 -20.30
C GLN A 40 -29.80 -8.63 -20.32
N ASP A 41 -29.37 -8.12 -21.47
CA ASP A 41 -28.04 -7.50 -21.61
C ASP A 41 -27.89 -6.25 -20.72
N CYS A 42 -26.85 -6.24 -19.87
CA CYS A 42 -26.49 -5.09 -19.03
C CYS A 42 -26.36 -3.77 -19.82
N CYS A 43 -26.00 -3.85 -21.10
CA CYS A 43 -25.81 -2.69 -21.97
C CYS A 43 -27.11 -2.03 -22.45
N THR A 44 -28.25 -2.70 -22.27
CA THR A 44 -29.55 -2.25 -22.77
C THR A 44 -30.48 -1.72 -21.67
N ILE A 45 -30.03 -1.73 -20.41
CA ILE A 45 -30.86 -1.34 -19.27
C ILE A 45 -31.07 0.17 -19.26
N PRO A 46 -32.33 0.65 -19.18
CA PRO A 46 -32.62 2.08 -19.14
C PRO A 46 -32.00 2.77 -17.93
N PRO A 47 -31.41 3.98 -18.08
CA PRO A 47 -30.89 4.75 -16.95
C PRO A 47 -31.95 5.05 -15.88
N SER A 48 -33.23 5.14 -16.25
CA SER A 48 -34.34 5.38 -15.31
C SER A 48 -34.60 4.24 -14.33
N MET A 49 -34.03 3.06 -14.57
CA MET A 49 -34.13 1.89 -13.67
C MET A 49 -32.93 1.76 -12.72
N MET A 50 -31.96 2.68 -12.80
CA MET A 50 -30.74 2.65 -12.01
C MET A 50 -30.66 3.87 -11.10
N GLU A 51 -30.22 3.64 -9.87
CA GLU A 51 -29.95 4.70 -8.89
C GLU A 51 -28.52 4.56 -8.38
N PHE A 52 -27.87 5.69 -8.08
CA PHE A 52 -26.52 5.66 -7.54
C PHE A 52 -26.52 5.02 -6.15
N ASP A 53 -25.58 4.10 -5.93
CA ASP A 53 -25.42 3.39 -4.68
C ASP A 53 -24.00 3.51 -4.16
N GLY A 54 -23.83 4.15 -3.00
CA GLY A 54 -22.52 4.39 -2.39
C GLY A 54 -21.76 3.11 -1.99
N ASN A 55 -22.45 1.99 -1.76
CA ASN A 55 -21.75 0.72 -1.48
C ASN A 55 -21.07 0.15 -2.73
N PHE A 56 -21.70 0.34 -3.89
CA PHE A 56 -21.20 -0.13 -5.19
C PHE A 56 -20.34 0.92 -5.91
N ASN A 57 -20.44 2.19 -5.50
CA ASN A 57 -19.85 3.34 -6.17
C ASN A 57 -20.27 3.49 -7.64
N THR A 58 -21.48 3.04 -7.98
CA THR A 58 -22.01 3.11 -9.35
C THR A 58 -23.54 3.08 -9.34
N ASN A 59 -24.14 3.36 -10.50
CA ASN A 59 -25.59 3.30 -10.67
C ASN A 59 -26.03 1.84 -10.83
N VAL A 60 -26.89 1.38 -9.93
CA VAL A 60 -27.35 -0.01 -9.86
C VAL A 60 -28.88 -0.09 -9.82
N SER A 61 -29.42 -1.24 -10.24
CA SER A 61 -30.83 -1.60 -10.07
C SER A 61 -30.94 -2.77 -9.09
N ARG A 62 -31.41 -2.50 -7.88
CA ARG A 62 -31.52 -3.51 -6.79
C ARG A 62 -32.67 -4.51 -6.98
N THR A 63 -33.35 -4.51 -8.13
CA THR A 63 -34.53 -5.36 -8.39
C THR A 63 -34.31 -6.40 -9.47
N ILE A 64 -33.32 -6.20 -10.34
CA ILE A 64 -33.05 -7.04 -11.50
C ILE A 64 -31.56 -7.35 -11.62
N SER A 65 -31.25 -8.52 -12.17
CA SER A 65 -29.93 -8.89 -12.66
C SER A 65 -29.77 -8.49 -14.13
N CYS A 66 -28.54 -8.56 -14.62
CA CYS A 66 -28.25 -8.39 -16.03
C CYS A 66 -27.16 -9.34 -16.49
N ASP A 67 -27.07 -9.54 -17.80
CA ASP A 67 -26.22 -10.53 -18.43
C ASP A 67 -25.16 -9.87 -19.32
N ARG A 68 -23.95 -10.44 -19.30
CA ARG A 68 -22.92 -10.25 -20.32
C ARG A 68 -22.66 -11.56 -21.01
N LEU A 69 -22.54 -11.51 -22.34
CA LEU A 69 -22.39 -12.69 -23.17
C LEU A 69 -20.98 -12.76 -23.76
N SER A 70 -20.42 -13.97 -23.73
CA SER A 70 -19.28 -14.32 -24.56
C SER A 70 -19.69 -14.44 -26.04
N THR A 71 -18.72 -14.34 -26.96
CA THR A 71 -18.96 -14.43 -28.43
C THR A 71 -19.47 -15.80 -28.89
N THR A 72 -19.30 -16.83 -28.06
CA THR A 72 -19.56 -18.24 -28.38
C THR A 72 -20.85 -18.79 -27.78
N VAL A 73 -21.70 -17.94 -27.19
CA VAL A 73 -22.91 -18.36 -26.49
C VAL A 73 -23.99 -18.89 -27.44
N ASN A 74 -24.55 -20.06 -27.13
CA ASN A 74 -25.70 -20.60 -27.84
C ASN A 74 -26.99 -19.88 -27.45
N SER A 75 -27.86 -19.59 -28.43
CA SER A 75 -29.22 -19.06 -28.21
C SER A 75 -30.09 -19.86 -27.21
N ARG A 76 -29.77 -21.16 -27.01
CA ARG A 76 -30.47 -22.05 -26.06
C ARG A 76 -29.71 -22.29 -24.75
N ALA A 77 -28.64 -21.55 -24.51
CA ALA A 77 -27.83 -21.72 -23.30
C ALA A 77 -28.66 -21.48 -22.03
N PHE A 78 -28.35 -22.24 -20.98
CA PHE A 78 -29.03 -22.15 -19.71
C PHE A 78 -28.76 -20.78 -19.05
N ASN A 79 -29.84 -20.01 -18.86
CA ASN A 79 -29.81 -18.72 -18.19
C ASN A 79 -30.87 -18.65 -17.07
N PRO A 80 -30.49 -18.87 -15.80
CA PRO A 80 -31.40 -18.76 -14.66
C PRO A 80 -31.59 -17.30 -14.18
N GLY A 81 -30.92 -16.30 -14.76
CA GLY A 81 -30.73 -15.00 -14.14
C GLY A 81 -31.99 -14.31 -13.62
N ARG A 82 -33.07 -14.31 -14.41
CA ARG A 82 -34.35 -13.72 -13.99
C ARG A 82 -34.98 -14.41 -12.78
N ASP A 83 -34.83 -15.73 -12.69
CA ASP A 83 -35.40 -16.53 -11.61
C ASP A 83 -34.59 -16.37 -10.32
N LEU A 84 -33.32 -15.93 -10.43
CA LEU A 84 -32.47 -15.63 -9.29
C LEU A 84 -32.78 -14.26 -8.65
N ASN A 85 -33.42 -13.32 -9.36
CA ASN A 85 -33.61 -11.94 -8.88
C ASN A 85 -34.17 -11.83 -7.46
N SER A 86 -35.21 -12.60 -7.14
CA SER A 86 -35.83 -12.59 -5.81
C SER A 86 -34.86 -13.05 -4.72
N VAL A 87 -34.15 -14.14 -4.98
CA VAL A 87 -33.17 -14.72 -4.05
C VAL A 87 -31.98 -13.78 -3.86
N LEU A 88 -31.46 -13.21 -4.95
CA LEU A 88 -30.32 -12.28 -4.91
C LEU A 88 -30.68 -10.97 -4.18
N ALA A 89 -31.89 -10.44 -4.39
CA ALA A 89 -32.38 -9.28 -3.67
C ALA A 89 -32.55 -9.54 -2.16
N ASP A 90 -33.10 -10.69 -1.78
CA ASP A 90 -33.24 -11.11 -0.38
C ASP A 90 -31.88 -11.25 0.31
N ASN A 91 -30.90 -11.83 -0.40
CA ASN A 91 -29.54 -12.00 0.11
C ASN A 91 -28.87 -10.64 0.37
N LEU A 92 -28.98 -9.70 -0.59
CA LEU A 92 -28.42 -8.35 -0.48
C LEU A 92 -29.07 -7.58 0.70
N LYS A 93 -30.39 -7.72 0.87
CA LYS A 93 -31.11 -7.09 1.98
C LYS A 93 -30.68 -7.63 3.35
N SER A 94 -30.37 -8.92 3.42
CA SER A 94 -29.99 -9.59 4.67
C SER A 94 -28.52 -9.41 5.04
N ASN A 95 -27.67 -9.07 4.06
CA ASN A 95 -26.21 -9.02 4.23
C ASN A 95 -25.63 -7.73 3.61
N PRO A 96 -25.48 -6.65 4.41
CA PRO A 96 -25.06 -5.34 3.89
C PRO A 96 -23.61 -5.29 3.38
N GLY A 97 -22.76 -6.26 3.74
CA GLY A 97 -21.37 -6.34 3.27
C GLY A 97 -21.21 -6.95 1.86
N ILE A 98 -22.29 -7.47 1.26
CA ILE A 98 -22.28 -7.98 -0.12
C ILE A 98 -22.10 -6.81 -1.09
N LYS A 99 -21.19 -6.98 -2.04
CA LYS A 99 -21.08 -6.21 -3.27
C LYS A 99 -21.86 -6.95 -4.36
N TRP A 100 -21.18 -7.68 -5.23
CA TRP A 100 -21.79 -8.34 -6.38
C TRP A 100 -22.18 -9.78 -6.07
N GLN A 101 -23.28 -10.24 -6.65
CA GLN A 101 -23.63 -11.66 -6.69
C GLN A 101 -23.78 -12.08 -8.14
N TYR A 102 -23.25 -13.23 -8.53
CA TYR A 102 -23.29 -13.64 -9.92
C TYR A 102 -23.35 -15.15 -10.12
N PHE A 103 -23.86 -15.51 -11.29
CA PHE A 103 -23.76 -16.84 -11.88
C PHE A 103 -22.99 -16.72 -13.21
N SER A 104 -21.91 -17.47 -13.34
CA SER A 104 -21.12 -17.55 -14.56
C SER A 104 -21.28 -18.95 -15.14
N SER A 105 -22.00 -19.06 -16.25
CA SER A 105 -22.26 -20.32 -16.95
C SER A 105 -21.02 -20.81 -17.70
N GLU A 106 -20.84 -22.13 -17.75
CA GLU A 106 -19.81 -22.77 -18.58
C GLU A 106 -20.06 -22.53 -20.09
N GLU A 107 -21.30 -22.24 -20.48
CA GLU A 107 -21.69 -21.87 -21.85
C GLU A 107 -21.33 -20.41 -22.21
N GLY A 108 -20.92 -19.58 -21.25
CA GLY A 108 -20.42 -18.22 -21.49
C GLY A 108 -21.40 -17.08 -21.20
N ILE A 109 -22.46 -17.34 -20.44
CA ILE A 109 -23.36 -16.31 -19.89
C ILE A 109 -22.86 -15.89 -18.51
N PHE A 110 -22.62 -14.60 -18.31
CA PHE A 110 -22.29 -14.01 -17.01
C PHE A 110 -23.45 -13.16 -16.52
N THR A 111 -24.22 -13.68 -15.57
CA THR A 111 -25.32 -12.97 -14.93
C THR A 111 -24.84 -12.34 -13.64
N VAL A 112 -25.07 -11.04 -13.45
CA VAL A 112 -24.69 -10.31 -12.23
C VAL A 112 -25.84 -9.49 -11.65
N PHE A 113 -25.87 -9.40 -10.32
CA PHE A 113 -26.82 -8.65 -9.53
C PHE A 113 -26.09 -7.81 -8.46
N PRO A 114 -26.53 -6.57 -8.18
CA PRO A 114 -27.59 -5.84 -8.90
C PRO A 114 -27.15 -5.48 -10.33
N ALA A 115 -28.12 -5.29 -11.22
CA ALA A 115 -27.83 -4.84 -12.57
C ALA A 115 -27.19 -3.44 -12.54
N HIS A 116 -26.18 -3.20 -13.37
CA HIS A 116 -25.48 -1.92 -13.44
C HIS A 116 -24.98 -1.68 -14.87
N LYS A 117 -24.51 -0.46 -15.13
CA LYS A 117 -23.96 -0.11 -16.44
C LYS A 117 -22.57 -0.70 -16.61
N PHE A 118 -22.50 -1.86 -17.25
CA PHE A 118 -21.23 -2.53 -17.59
C PHE A 118 -20.41 -1.71 -18.59
N ARG A 119 -19.08 -1.91 -18.64
CA ARG A 119 -18.23 -1.37 -19.71
C ARG A 119 -18.51 -2.11 -21.03
N CYS A 120 -19.45 -1.61 -21.82
CA CYS A 120 -20.02 -2.27 -23.00
C CYS A 120 -19.14 -2.30 -24.26
N LYS A 121 -17.89 -1.82 -24.19
CA LYS A 121 -16.96 -1.87 -25.33
C LYS A 121 -16.17 -3.18 -25.26
N GLY A 122 -16.42 -4.09 -26.21
CA GLY A 122 -15.70 -5.37 -26.34
C GLY A 122 -16.48 -6.60 -25.87
N SER A 123 -15.90 -7.78 -26.11
CA SER A 123 -16.36 -9.05 -25.54
C SER A 123 -16.00 -9.12 -24.05
N TYR A 124 -16.83 -9.79 -23.25
CA TYR A 124 -16.53 -10.05 -21.85
C TYR A 124 -16.51 -11.56 -21.61
N GLU A 125 -15.33 -12.09 -21.25
CA GLU A 125 -15.15 -13.49 -20.93
C GLU A 125 -14.84 -13.66 -19.45
N HIS A 126 -15.83 -14.09 -18.67
CA HIS A 126 -15.63 -14.34 -17.24
C HIS A 126 -14.92 -15.67 -16.98
N ARG A 127 -15.02 -16.65 -17.89
CA ARG A 127 -14.44 -17.99 -17.71
C ARG A 127 -12.91 -18.00 -17.75
N SER A 128 -12.29 -16.94 -18.24
CA SER A 128 -10.84 -16.73 -18.21
C SER A 128 -10.37 -16.00 -16.94
N ARG A 129 -11.26 -15.56 -16.04
CA ARG A 129 -10.85 -14.81 -14.85
C ARG A 129 -10.34 -15.74 -13.74
N PRO A 130 -9.35 -15.32 -12.93
CA PRO A 130 -8.75 -16.17 -11.90
C PRO A 130 -9.77 -16.78 -10.94
N VAL A 131 -10.80 -16.02 -10.54
CA VAL A 131 -11.90 -16.52 -9.69
C VAL A 131 -12.61 -17.71 -10.33
N TYR A 132 -12.92 -17.66 -11.63
CA TYR A 132 -13.56 -18.79 -12.32
C TYR A 132 -12.63 -20.00 -12.36
N VAL A 133 -11.38 -19.77 -12.76
CA VAL A 133 -10.35 -20.82 -12.89
C VAL A 133 -10.09 -21.51 -11.56
N SER A 134 -9.90 -20.76 -10.48
CA SER A 134 -9.62 -21.31 -9.14
C SER A 134 -10.84 -21.99 -8.52
N THR A 135 -12.06 -21.58 -8.86
CA THR A 135 -13.28 -22.26 -8.41
C THR A 135 -13.46 -23.62 -9.09
N VAL A 136 -13.21 -23.70 -10.40
CA VAL A 136 -13.38 -24.95 -11.18
C VAL A 136 -12.16 -25.87 -11.02
N ARG A 137 -10.97 -25.31 -10.80
CA ARG A 137 -9.68 -25.99 -10.63
C ARG A 137 -8.90 -25.37 -9.46
N PRO A 138 -9.27 -25.68 -8.20
CA PRO A 138 -8.64 -25.09 -7.00
C PRO A 138 -7.21 -25.57 -6.74
N GLN A 139 -6.73 -26.56 -7.48
CA GLN A 139 -5.35 -27.00 -7.38
C GLN A 139 -4.37 -25.95 -7.87
N SER A 140 -3.22 -25.87 -7.21
CA SER A 140 -2.10 -25.06 -7.69
C SER A 140 -1.61 -25.58 -9.04
N LYS A 141 -1.24 -24.67 -9.94
CA LYS A 141 -0.75 -24.98 -11.28
C LYS A 141 0.69 -24.49 -11.43
N HIS A 142 1.52 -25.31 -12.06
CA HIS A 142 2.87 -24.96 -12.50
C HIS A 142 2.85 -24.84 -14.02
N ILE A 143 2.94 -23.62 -14.54
CA ILE A 143 2.75 -23.30 -15.95
C ILE A 143 4.05 -22.79 -16.57
N VAL A 144 4.42 -23.32 -17.73
CA VAL A 144 5.47 -22.73 -18.58
C VAL A 144 4.86 -22.36 -19.93
N VAL A 145 4.94 -21.08 -20.31
CA VAL A 145 4.51 -20.60 -21.62
C VAL A 145 5.71 -20.48 -22.53
N ILE A 146 5.72 -21.18 -23.65
CA ILE A 146 6.74 -21.15 -24.69
C ILE A 146 6.19 -20.33 -25.86
N VAL A 147 6.85 -19.22 -26.19
CA VAL A 147 6.52 -18.34 -27.32
C VAL A 147 7.57 -18.53 -28.41
N ASP A 148 7.15 -19.06 -29.54
CA ASP A 148 7.97 -19.15 -30.76
C ASP A 148 8.07 -17.76 -31.41
N HIS A 149 9.29 -17.29 -31.65
CA HIS A 149 9.55 -16.03 -32.33
C HIS A 149 10.64 -16.15 -33.42
N GLY A 150 10.92 -17.37 -33.88
CA GLY A 150 11.88 -17.59 -34.96
C GLY A 150 11.36 -17.16 -36.33
N ALA A 151 12.18 -17.39 -37.36
CA ALA A 151 11.99 -16.87 -38.72
C ALA A 151 10.71 -17.35 -39.42
N SER A 152 10.09 -18.42 -38.93
CA SER A 152 8.86 -18.99 -39.48
C SER A 152 7.60 -18.30 -38.99
N VAL A 153 7.68 -17.48 -37.93
CA VAL A 153 6.54 -16.78 -37.33
C VAL A 153 6.44 -15.37 -37.91
N THR A 154 5.34 -15.08 -38.59
CA THR A 154 5.03 -13.73 -39.11
C THR A 154 4.75 -12.74 -37.97
N GLU A 155 4.86 -11.44 -38.24
CA GLU A 155 4.60 -10.40 -37.24
C GLU A 155 3.16 -10.47 -36.69
N THR A 156 2.18 -10.81 -37.54
CA THR A 156 0.78 -11.02 -37.13
C THR A 156 0.63 -12.24 -36.22
N GLN A 157 1.25 -13.37 -36.55
CA GLN A 157 1.26 -14.57 -35.70
C GLN A 157 1.96 -14.32 -34.36
N LEU A 158 3.06 -13.56 -34.36
CA LEU A 158 3.76 -13.18 -33.15
C LEU A 158 2.89 -12.28 -32.27
N GLN A 159 2.13 -11.34 -32.87
CA GLN A 159 1.19 -10.51 -32.12
C GLN A 159 0.08 -11.36 -31.47
N ILE A 160 -0.49 -12.31 -32.21
CA ILE A 160 -1.46 -13.28 -31.66
C ILE A 160 -0.84 -14.07 -30.50
N ALA A 161 0.42 -14.52 -30.63
CA ALA A 161 1.12 -15.25 -29.58
C ALA A 161 1.36 -14.39 -28.33
N LYS A 162 1.73 -13.11 -28.50
CA LYS A 162 1.88 -12.16 -27.39
C LYS A 162 0.57 -11.96 -26.65
N ASP A 163 -0.51 -11.72 -27.38
CA ASP A 163 -1.83 -11.47 -26.79
C ASP A 163 -2.38 -12.74 -26.11
N ALA A 164 -2.15 -13.91 -26.70
CA ALA A 164 -2.46 -15.21 -26.08
C ALA A 164 -1.68 -15.43 -24.77
N ALA A 165 -0.38 -15.09 -24.74
CA ALA A 165 0.42 -15.18 -23.52
C ALA A 165 -0.07 -14.22 -22.43
N GLN A 166 -0.53 -13.00 -22.79
CA GLN A 166 -1.15 -12.06 -21.85
C GLN A 166 -2.45 -12.60 -21.26
N VAL A 167 -3.30 -13.25 -22.07
CA VAL A 167 -4.53 -13.91 -21.60
C VAL A 167 -4.21 -15.03 -20.61
N ILE A 168 -3.17 -15.84 -20.84
CA ILE A 168 -2.75 -16.88 -19.89
C ILE A 168 -2.31 -16.26 -18.56
N LEU A 169 -1.51 -15.19 -18.62
CA LEU A 169 -1.01 -14.47 -17.43
C LEU A 169 -2.15 -13.86 -16.60
N SER A 170 -3.22 -13.38 -17.23
CA SER A 170 -4.38 -12.82 -16.54
C SER A 170 -5.34 -13.88 -15.98
N SER A 171 -5.24 -15.14 -16.43
CA SER A 171 -6.18 -16.22 -16.06
C SER A 171 -5.82 -16.99 -14.79
N ILE A 172 -4.61 -16.78 -14.26
CA ILE A 172 -4.09 -17.48 -13.08
C ILE A 172 -4.08 -16.59 -11.84
N ASP A 173 -4.10 -17.18 -10.66
CA ASP A 173 -4.03 -16.47 -9.38
C ASP A 173 -2.64 -16.58 -8.72
N GLU A 174 -2.45 -15.95 -7.58
CA GLU A 174 -1.20 -15.90 -6.84
C GLU A 174 -0.77 -17.26 -6.27
N HIS A 175 -1.71 -18.20 -6.21
CA HIS A 175 -1.52 -19.56 -5.74
C HIS A 175 -0.82 -20.45 -6.77
N ASP A 176 -0.78 -20.01 -8.03
CA ASP A 176 -0.11 -20.65 -9.18
C ASP A 176 1.33 -20.14 -9.37
N LYS A 177 2.15 -20.93 -10.08
CA LYS A 177 3.51 -20.53 -10.51
C LYS A 177 3.63 -20.55 -12.02
N ILE A 178 4.29 -19.54 -12.58
CA ILE A 178 4.43 -19.36 -14.02
C ILE A 178 5.87 -18.98 -14.43
N SER A 179 6.24 -19.31 -15.66
CA SER A 179 7.38 -18.71 -16.36
C SER A 179 7.07 -18.59 -17.86
N VAL A 180 7.60 -17.53 -18.50
CA VAL A 180 7.47 -17.30 -19.94
C VAL A 180 8.85 -17.42 -20.59
N LEU A 181 8.94 -18.29 -21.59
CA LEU A 181 10.13 -18.57 -22.39
C LEU A 181 9.89 -18.10 -23.83
N THR A 182 10.90 -17.51 -24.44
CA THR A 182 10.91 -17.27 -25.89
C THR A 182 11.94 -18.16 -26.56
N VAL A 183 11.60 -18.71 -27.71
CA VAL A 183 12.44 -19.68 -28.43
C VAL A 183 12.63 -19.23 -29.87
N ALA A 184 13.89 -19.11 -30.27
CA ALA A 184 14.36 -19.03 -31.66
C ALA A 184 15.59 -19.97 -31.77
N ASP A 185 16.78 -19.45 -32.11
CA ASP A 185 18.05 -20.19 -32.00
C ASP A 185 18.48 -20.44 -30.55
N THR A 186 18.05 -19.56 -29.65
CA THR A 186 18.36 -19.55 -28.23
C THR A 186 17.08 -19.40 -27.42
N VAL A 187 17.09 -19.93 -26.19
CA VAL A 187 15.99 -19.75 -25.24
C VAL A 187 16.25 -18.53 -24.38
N ARG A 188 15.30 -17.60 -24.34
CA ARG A 188 15.36 -16.44 -23.45
C ARG A 188 14.27 -16.52 -22.39
N THR A 189 14.61 -16.07 -21.20
CA THR A 189 13.72 -15.94 -20.04
C THR A 189 13.32 -14.49 -19.84
N CYS A 190 12.27 -14.25 -19.05
CA CYS A 190 11.75 -12.92 -18.74
C CYS A 190 12.81 -11.92 -18.22
N SER A 191 13.75 -12.39 -17.40
CA SER A 191 14.87 -11.60 -16.89
C SER A 191 16.18 -12.38 -17.02
N LEU A 192 17.29 -11.63 -16.99
CA LEU A 192 18.65 -12.19 -16.88
C LEU A 192 18.97 -12.71 -15.48
N ASP A 193 18.13 -12.39 -14.48
CA ASP A 193 18.27 -12.86 -13.11
C ASP A 193 18.33 -14.39 -13.06
N GLN A 194 19.23 -14.91 -12.22
CA GLN A 194 19.43 -16.35 -12.03
C GLN A 194 18.13 -17.07 -11.62
N CYS A 195 17.25 -16.33 -10.95
CA CYS A 195 15.92 -16.71 -10.53
C CYS A 195 15.06 -17.29 -11.69
N TYR A 196 14.73 -16.46 -12.68
CA TYR A 196 13.89 -16.84 -13.83
C TYR A 196 14.56 -17.87 -14.74
N LYS A 197 15.89 -17.98 -14.66
CA LYS A 197 16.66 -19.02 -15.34
C LYS A 197 16.53 -20.37 -14.68
N THR A 198 16.17 -20.47 -13.40
CA THR A 198 16.25 -21.74 -12.66
C THR A 198 14.91 -22.24 -12.13
N PHE A 199 13.98 -21.36 -11.74
CA PHE A 199 12.71 -21.71 -11.09
C PHE A 199 11.49 -21.05 -11.74
N LEU A 200 10.29 -21.59 -11.46
CA LEU A 200 9.02 -20.90 -11.74
C LEU A 200 8.75 -19.86 -10.65
N SER A 201 8.16 -18.73 -11.03
CA SER A 201 7.80 -17.66 -10.11
C SER A 201 6.32 -17.69 -9.74
N PRO A 202 5.93 -17.43 -8.48
CA PRO A 202 4.53 -17.20 -8.11
C PRO A 202 3.91 -16.10 -8.97
N ALA A 203 2.66 -16.30 -9.39
CA ALA A 203 1.97 -15.37 -10.29
C ALA A 203 1.36 -14.17 -9.53
N THR A 204 2.20 -13.47 -8.77
CA THR A 204 1.86 -12.19 -8.12
C THR A 204 1.60 -11.10 -9.15
N SER A 205 0.93 -10.02 -8.75
CA SER A 205 0.69 -8.84 -9.59
C SER A 205 1.97 -8.26 -10.18
N GLU A 206 3.06 -8.25 -9.42
CA GLU A 206 4.37 -7.73 -9.82
C GLU A 206 5.02 -8.62 -10.88
N THR A 207 5.04 -9.93 -10.62
CA THR A 207 5.56 -10.93 -11.55
C THR A 207 4.77 -10.89 -12.86
N LYS A 208 3.43 -10.87 -12.78
CA LYS A 208 2.53 -10.75 -13.94
C LYS A 208 2.82 -9.47 -14.74
N ARG A 209 2.98 -8.33 -14.07
CA ARG A 209 3.31 -7.05 -14.73
C ARG A 209 4.64 -7.12 -15.46
N LYS A 210 5.70 -7.66 -14.84
CA LYS A 210 7.01 -7.81 -15.49
C LYS A 210 6.99 -8.78 -16.66
N MET A 211 6.34 -9.93 -16.50
CA MET A 211 6.16 -10.89 -17.58
C MET A 211 5.36 -10.31 -18.74
N SER A 212 4.32 -9.51 -18.45
CA SER A 212 3.56 -8.80 -19.47
C SER A 212 4.44 -7.80 -20.24
N THR A 213 5.29 -7.04 -19.55
CA THR A 213 6.28 -6.16 -20.18
C THR A 213 7.26 -6.95 -21.05
N PHE A 214 7.78 -8.08 -20.54
CA PHE A 214 8.65 -8.96 -21.32
C PHE A 214 7.96 -9.48 -22.58
N VAL A 215 6.74 -10.01 -22.48
CA VAL A 215 5.94 -10.48 -23.62
C VAL A 215 5.72 -9.38 -24.65
N SER A 216 5.37 -8.17 -24.21
CA SER A 216 5.18 -7.04 -25.13
C SER A 216 6.47 -6.67 -25.89
N SER A 217 7.63 -6.86 -25.26
CA SER A 217 8.95 -6.50 -25.83
C SER A 217 9.51 -7.49 -26.87
N ILE A 218 8.88 -8.68 -27.03
CA ILE A 218 9.38 -9.73 -27.94
C ILE A 218 9.37 -9.22 -29.39
N LYS A 219 10.41 -9.54 -30.15
CA LYS A 219 10.50 -9.24 -31.59
C LYS A 219 10.79 -10.52 -32.36
N SER A 220 10.35 -10.57 -33.62
CA SER A 220 10.68 -11.67 -34.53
C SER A 220 12.19 -11.76 -34.71
N SER A 221 12.69 -12.98 -34.81
CA SER A 221 14.10 -13.31 -35.07
C SER A 221 14.23 -13.89 -36.46
N ASP A 222 15.35 -13.61 -37.14
CA ASP A 222 15.68 -14.21 -38.44
C ASP A 222 16.27 -15.62 -38.31
N SER A 223 16.50 -16.09 -37.09
CA SER A 223 17.02 -17.44 -36.80
C SER A 223 15.92 -18.51 -36.79
N PRO A 224 16.23 -19.78 -37.14
CA PRO A 224 15.28 -20.90 -37.03
C PRO A 224 14.96 -21.25 -35.56
N THR A 225 13.78 -21.83 -35.33
CA THR A 225 13.30 -22.18 -33.98
C THR A 225 13.77 -23.57 -33.53
N GLN A 226 14.47 -23.64 -32.39
CA GLN A 226 14.90 -24.89 -31.76
C GLN A 226 13.95 -25.34 -30.64
N HIS A 227 12.85 -26.00 -31.00
CA HIS A 227 11.87 -26.49 -30.02
C HIS A 227 12.48 -27.42 -28.95
N ALA A 228 13.41 -28.30 -29.32
CA ALA A 228 14.05 -29.24 -28.40
C ALA A 228 14.70 -28.52 -27.20
N VAL A 229 15.43 -27.42 -27.43
CA VAL A 229 16.08 -26.64 -26.37
C VAL A 229 15.04 -25.91 -25.51
N GLY A 230 13.98 -25.39 -26.14
CA GLY A 230 12.84 -24.77 -25.45
C GLY A 230 12.15 -25.72 -24.47
N PHE A 231 11.79 -26.93 -24.93
CA PHE A 231 11.18 -27.96 -24.08
C PHE A 231 12.13 -28.44 -22.98
N GLN A 232 13.41 -28.67 -23.31
CA GLN A 232 14.40 -29.03 -22.30
C GLN A 232 14.43 -28.00 -21.17
N LYS A 233 14.44 -26.71 -21.51
CA LYS A 233 14.46 -25.63 -20.53
C LYS A 233 13.15 -25.58 -19.71
N ALA A 234 12.00 -25.75 -20.35
CA ALA A 234 10.70 -25.77 -19.68
C ALA A 234 10.62 -26.87 -18.62
N PHE A 235 11.01 -28.10 -18.97
CA PHE A 235 11.03 -29.22 -18.02
C PHE A 235 12.02 -29.00 -16.87
N GLN A 236 13.21 -28.44 -17.15
CA GLN A 236 14.17 -28.09 -16.10
C GLN A 236 13.59 -27.12 -15.06
N LEU A 237 12.85 -26.09 -15.50
CA LEU A 237 12.22 -25.12 -14.59
C LEU A 237 11.18 -25.80 -13.69
N ILE A 238 10.33 -26.68 -14.25
CA ILE A 238 9.32 -27.43 -13.50
C ILE A 238 10.00 -28.36 -12.48
N ARG A 239 11.01 -29.12 -12.91
CA ARG A 239 11.74 -30.08 -12.05
C ARG A 239 12.44 -29.40 -10.88
N ASN A 240 13.14 -28.30 -11.13
CA ASN A 240 13.85 -27.55 -10.08
C ASN A 240 12.86 -26.97 -9.06
N THR A 241 11.70 -26.51 -9.51
CA THR A 241 10.65 -26.00 -8.64
C THR A 241 10.03 -27.09 -7.78
N ASN A 242 9.80 -28.28 -8.34
CA ASN A 242 9.19 -29.41 -7.64
C ASN A 242 10.11 -30.02 -6.57
N ASN A 243 11.41 -30.12 -6.84
CA ASN A 243 12.38 -30.64 -5.86
C ASN A 243 12.54 -29.75 -4.61
N GLY A 244 12.22 -28.46 -4.70
CA GLY A 244 12.29 -27.51 -3.57
C GLY A 244 11.05 -27.49 -2.66
N THR A 245 9.91 -27.99 -3.14
CA THR A 245 8.66 -28.07 -2.39
C THR A 245 8.44 -29.50 -1.92
N LYS A 246 8.38 -29.76 -0.60
CA LYS A 246 7.93 -31.06 -0.08
C LYS A 246 6.58 -31.37 -0.74
N LEU A 247 6.53 -32.46 -1.52
CA LEU A 247 5.41 -32.81 -2.39
C LEU A 247 4.03 -32.55 -1.74
N GLN A 248 3.35 -31.49 -2.15
CA GLN A 248 1.89 -31.46 -2.10
C GLN A 248 1.42 -32.26 -3.32
N GLY A 249 0.87 -33.45 -3.09
CA GLY A 249 0.49 -34.41 -4.15
C GLY A 249 -0.68 -33.99 -5.04
N ASN A 250 -0.91 -32.69 -5.28
CA ASN A 250 -2.08 -32.20 -5.99
C ASN A 250 -1.81 -30.93 -6.82
N THR A 251 -0.61 -30.79 -7.40
CA THR A 251 -0.25 -29.68 -8.29
C THR A 251 -0.30 -30.13 -9.75
N ASP A 252 -1.01 -29.38 -10.59
CA ASP A 252 -1.10 -29.68 -12.03
C ASP A 252 0.06 -29.01 -12.79
N MET A 253 0.77 -29.75 -13.63
CA MET A 253 1.94 -29.26 -14.38
C MET A 253 1.62 -29.14 -15.87
N VAL A 254 1.75 -27.94 -16.43
CA VAL A 254 1.33 -27.62 -17.80
C VAL A 254 2.42 -26.86 -18.55
N ILE A 255 2.72 -27.30 -19.77
CA ILE A 255 3.52 -26.54 -20.74
C ILE A 255 2.59 -26.10 -21.86
N ILE A 256 2.52 -24.79 -22.11
CA ILE A 256 1.75 -24.19 -23.19
C ILE A 256 2.71 -23.71 -24.27
N CYS A 257 2.59 -24.25 -25.49
CA CYS A 257 3.46 -23.90 -26.61
C CYS A 257 2.68 -23.14 -27.69
N LEU A 258 3.06 -21.89 -27.94
CA LEU A 258 2.52 -21.02 -29.00
C LEU A 258 3.51 -21.05 -30.17
N SER A 259 3.17 -21.75 -31.27
CA SER A 259 4.10 -21.93 -32.40
C SER A 259 3.37 -22.17 -33.72
N ALA A 260 4.03 -21.82 -34.84
CA ALA A 260 3.59 -22.19 -36.18
C ALA A 260 3.89 -23.67 -36.54
N GLY A 261 4.66 -24.40 -35.72
CA GLY A 261 5.00 -25.81 -35.93
C GLY A 261 6.07 -26.07 -36.99
N ILE A 262 6.81 -25.03 -37.40
CA ILE A 262 7.85 -25.08 -38.44
C ILE A 262 9.22 -24.98 -37.78
N THR A 263 10.00 -26.06 -37.81
CA THR A 263 11.34 -26.15 -37.20
C THR A 263 12.45 -25.56 -38.09
N SER A 264 12.32 -25.65 -39.41
CA SER A 264 13.29 -25.13 -40.40
C SER A 264 12.67 -25.05 -41.81
N LYS A 265 13.32 -24.31 -42.73
CA LYS A 265 12.84 -24.16 -44.14
C LYS A 265 12.83 -25.49 -44.91
N ASP A 266 13.71 -26.43 -44.53
CA ASP A 266 13.73 -27.81 -45.00
C ASP A 266 13.34 -28.70 -43.82
N SER A 267 12.04 -28.95 -43.64
CA SER A 267 11.46 -29.66 -42.49
C SER A 267 12.12 -31.02 -42.20
N SER A 268 13.24 -31.03 -41.47
CA SER A 268 13.96 -32.25 -41.16
C SER A 268 13.17 -33.04 -40.12
N GLU A 269 12.77 -34.27 -40.46
CA GLU A 269 12.16 -35.20 -39.50
C GLU A 269 13.09 -35.46 -38.29
N ASP A 270 14.40 -35.21 -38.42
CA ASP A 270 15.35 -35.33 -37.32
C ASP A 270 15.13 -34.27 -36.23
N ASP A 271 14.74 -33.04 -36.58
CA ASP A 271 14.47 -31.96 -35.61
C ASP A 271 13.21 -32.26 -34.78
N LYS A 272 12.18 -32.79 -35.46
CA LYS A 272 10.93 -33.25 -34.82
C LYS A 272 11.21 -34.42 -33.87
N LYS A 273 12.01 -35.39 -34.33
CA LYS A 273 12.45 -36.54 -33.53
C LYS A 273 13.30 -36.12 -32.34
N ALA A 274 14.19 -35.14 -32.49
CA ALA A 274 14.99 -34.60 -31.41
C ALA A 274 14.11 -33.94 -30.33
N THR A 275 13.12 -33.16 -30.74
CA THR A 275 12.16 -32.50 -29.83
C THR A 275 11.38 -33.52 -29.02
N LEU A 276 10.78 -34.54 -29.66
CA LEU A 276 10.02 -35.59 -28.96
C LEU A 276 10.91 -36.48 -28.10
N ARG A 277 12.18 -36.70 -28.48
CA ARG A 277 13.16 -37.39 -27.62
C ARG A 277 13.37 -36.64 -26.31
N VAL A 278 13.60 -35.33 -26.38
CA VAL A 278 13.78 -34.49 -25.18
C VAL A 278 12.53 -34.52 -24.30
N ILE A 279 11.34 -34.39 -24.89
CA ILE A 279 10.07 -34.44 -24.14
C ILE A 279 9.92 -35.79 -23.41
N ASN A 280 10.16 -36.90 -24.11
CA ASN A 280 10.06 -38.24 -23.54
C ASN A 280 11.08 -38.47 -22.40
N GLU A 281 12.31 -38.00 -22.57
CA GLU A 281 13.36 -38.12 -21.55
C GLU A 281 13.07 -37.23 -20.34
N GLU A 282 12.76 -35.95 -20.54
CA GLU A 282 12.56 -35.02 -19.44
C GLU A 282 11.25 -35.25 -18.67
N ASN A 283 10.16 -35.63 -19.35
CA ASN A 283 8.89 -35.95 -18.68
C ASN A 283 8.98 -37.24 -17.85
N SER A 284 9.86 -38.18 -18.23
CA SER A 284 10.11 -39.40 -17.46
C SER A 284 10.62 -39.10 -16.04
N PHE A 285 11.43 -38.05 -15.86
CA PHE A 285 11.90 -37.60 -14.54
C PHE A 285 10.80 -37.02 -13.66
N LEU A 286 9.65 -36.67 -14.25
CA LEU A 286 8.46 -36.14 -13.58
C LEU A 286 7.32 -37.16 -13.57
N ASN A 287 7.62 -38.45 -13.69
CA ASN A 287 6.63 -39.54 -13.71
C ASN A 287 5.53 -39.34 -14.78
N ASN A 288 5.88 -38.74 -15.93
CA ASN A 288 4.96 -38.45 -17.04
C ASN A 288 3.73 -37.60 -16.68
N SER A 289 3.85 -36.77 -15.63
CA SER A 289 2.75 -35.96 -15.09
C SER A 289 2.55 -34.61 -15.78
N VAL A 290 3.47 -34.19 -16.67
CA VAL A 290 3.36 -32.90 -17.37
C VAL A 290 2.47 -33.04 -18.60
N MET A 291 1.49 -32.14 -18.70
CA MET A 291 0.60 -31.98 -19.85
C MET A 291 1.15 -30.91 -20.80
N ILE A 292 1.10 -31.17 -22.11
CA ILE A 292 1.54 -30.22 -23.13
C ILE A 292 0.35 -29.75 -23.97
N LEU A 293 0.05 -28.45 -23.94
CA LEU A 293 -0.95 -27.80 -24.78
C LEU A 293 -0.26 -27.07 -25.91
N THR A 294 -0.67 -27.33 -27.16
CA THR A 294 -0.12 -26.63 -28.33
C THR A 294 -1.17 -25.72 -28.96
N TYR A 295 -0.78 -24.47 -29.19
CA TYR A 295 -1.59 -23.51 -29.92
C TYR A 295 -0.89 -23.17 -31.23
N ALA A 296 -1.47 -23.67 -32.32
CA ALA A 296 -0.96 -23.50 -33.67
C ALA A 296 -1.27 -22.08 -34.17
N LEU A 297 -0.23 -21.29 -34.41
CA LEU A 297 -0.34 -19.93 -34.94
C LEU A 297 -0.53 -19.99 -36.46
N MET A 298 -1.69 -19.58 -36.96
CA MET A 298 -2.00 -19.66 -38.40
C MET A 298 -2.54 -18.34 -38.93
N ASN A 299 -2.20 -18.02 -40.19
CA ASN A 299 -2.85 -16.94 -40.91
C ASN A 299 -4.20 -17.43 -41.48
N GLU A 300 -5.18 -16.52 -41.60
CA GLU A 300 -6.48 -16.84 -42.18
C GLU A 300 -6.34 -17.44 -43.59
N GLY A 301 -6.97 -18.59 -43.82
CA GLY A 301 -7.01 -19.26 -45.13
C GLY A 301 -5.82 -20.17 -45.48
N VAL A 302 -4.81 -20.32 -44.61
CA VAL A 302 -3.64 -21.20 -44.85
C VAL A 302 -3.84 -22.54 -44.14
N THR A 303 -3.68 -23.68 -44.84
CA THR A 303 -3.81 -25.04 -44.27
C THR A 303 -2.47 -25.80 -44.28
N GLY A 304 -1.60 -25.55 -43.29
CA GLY A 304 -0.38 -26.33 -43.06
C GLY A 304 -0.69 -27.69 -42.41
N LEU A 305 -1.08 -28.70 -43.20
CA LEU A 305 -1.51 -30.01 -42.68
C LEU A 305 -0.39 -30.79 -41.96
N LYS A 306 0.88 -30.62 -42.36
CA LYS A 306 2.02 -31.35 -41.79
C LYS A 306 2.48 -30.75 -40.46
N GLU A 307 2.46 -29.43 -40.36
CA GLU A 307 2.84 -28.64 -39.19
C GLU A 307 1.82 -28.85 -38.07
N LEU A 308 0.52 -28.83 -38.41
CA LEU A 308 -0.56 -29.16 -37.49
C LEU A 308 -0.47 -30.60 -36.99
N ALA A 309 -0.14 -31.56 -37.85
CA ALA A 309 0.05 -32.94 -37.43
C ALA A 309 1.18 -33.08 -36.40
N PHE A 310 2.30 -32.38 -36.61
CA PHE A 310 3.40 -32.35 -35.65
C PHE A 310 3.01 -31.73 -34.31
N LEU A 311 2.35 -30.56 -34.30
CA LEU A 311 1.90 -29.93 -33.06
C LEU A 311 0.87 -30.76 -32.29
N ARG A 312 0.03 -31.54 -33.00
CA ARG A 312 -0.87 -32.52 -32.38
C ARG A 312 -0.08 -33.67 -31.76
N ASP A 313 0.86 -34.26 -32.49
CA ASP A 313 1.69 -35.36 -31.97
C ASP A 313 2.52 -34.89 -30.75
N LEU A 314 2.90 -33.60 -30.71
CA LEU A 314 3.59 -32.99 -29.59
C LEU A 314 2.69 -32.83 -28.35
N ALA A 315 1.43 -32.38 -28.53
CA ALA A 315 0.45 -32.31 -27.44
C ALA A 315 0.08 -33.70 -26.88
N GLU A 316 -0.05 -34.70 -27.76
CA GLU A 316 -0.32 -36.09 -27.38
C GLU A 316 0.92 -36.83 -26.86
N GLN A 317 2.11 -36.23 -26.97
CA GLN A 317 3.40 -36.80 -26.62
C GLN A 317 3.68 -38.14 -27.33
N ASN A 318 3.32 -38.23 -28.61
CA ASN A 318 3.40 -39.46 -29.42
C ASN A 318 4.83 -39.74 -29.93
N SER A 319 5.74 -40.04 -29.00
CA SER A 319 7.16 -40.31 -29.27
C SER A 319 7.39 -41.56 -30.14
N VAL A 320 6.51 -42.56 -30.04
CA VAL A 320 6.58 -43.84 -30.77
C VAL A 320 6.52 -43.64 -32.28
N LYS A 321 5.66 -42.74 -32.76
CA LYS A 321 5.51 -42.43 -34.21
C LYS A 321 6.84 -41.99 -34.86
N TYR A 322 7.73 -41.39 -34.08
CA TYR A 322 9.02 -40.86 -34.52
C TYR A 322 10.20 -41.80 -34.20
N GLY A 323 9.93 -43.05 -33.81
CA GLY A 323 10.96 -44.05 -33.51
C GLY A 323 11.73 -43.74 -32.22
N VAL A 324 11.10 -43.09 -31.24
CA VAL A 324 11.63 -42.90 -29.89
C VAL A 324 10.96 -43.92 -28.97
N PRO A 325 11.71 -44.86 -28.37
CA PRO A 325 11.14 -45.88 -27.49
C PRO A 325 10.67 -45.27 -26.15
N ASP A 326 9.53 -45.73 -25.66
CA ASP A 326 9.02 -45.38 -24.34
C ASP A 326 9.92 -46.01 -23.26
N ARG A 327 10.42 -45.19 -22.32
CA ARG A 327 11.36 -45.64 -21.29
C ARG A 327 10.67 -45.96 -19.96
N THR A 328 9.37 -45.72 -19.85
CA THR A 328 8.64 -45.73 -18.57
C THR A 328 7.41 -46.64 -18.60
N ALA A 329 7.04 -47.19 -17.43
CA ALA A 329 5.84 -48.00 -17.29
C ALA A 329 4.56 -47.17 -17.05
N LEU A 330 4.69 -45.86 -16.76
CA LEU A 330 3.57 -44.97 -16.47
C LEU A 330 3.05 -44.29 -17.74
N PRO A 331 1.73 -44.25 -17.97
CA PRO A 331 1.17 -43.62 -19.17
C PRO A 331 1.37 -42.09 -19.15
N VAL A 332 1.59 -41.52 -20.33
CA VAL A 332 1.69 -40.06 -20.52
C VAL A 332 0.34 -39.36 -20.39
N VAL A 333 0.32 -38.19 -19.74
CA VAL A 333 -0.83 -37.29 -19.73
C VAL A 333 -0.93 -36.56 -21.06
N LYS A 334 -1.91 -36.95 -21.88
CA LYS A 334 -2.15 -36.34 -23.20
C LYS A 334 -2.75 -34.95 -23.04
N GLY A 335 -2.22 -33.97 -23.77
CA GLY A 335 -2.83 -32.66 -23.93
C GLY A 335 -3.59 -32.53 -25.25
N SER A 336 -3.89 -31.29 -25.63
CA SER A 336 -4.67 -30.97 -26.83
C SER A 336 -3.96 -29.92 -27.69
N MET A 337 -4.23 -29.97 -29.00
CA MET A 337 -3.83 -28.93 -29.95
C MET A 337 -5.03 -28.06 -30.34
N MET A 338 -4.85 -26.74 -30.33
CA MET A 338 -5.84 -25.74 -30.74
C MET A 338 -5.25 -24.83 -31.82
N VAL A 339 -6.09 -24.29 -32.71
CA VAL A 339 -5.65 -23.37 -33.77
C VAL A 339 -6.01 -21.93 -33.38
N LEU A 340 -5.06 -21.01 -33.53
CA LEU A 340 -5.23 -19.58 -33.32
C LEU A 340 -5.05 -18.83 -34.64
N ASN A 341 -6.14 -18.22 -35.11
CA ASN A 341 -6.19 -17.48 -36.37
C ASN A 341 -6.68 -16.03 -36.23
N GLN A 342 -7.30 -15.68 -35.10
CA GLN A 342 -7.91 -14.38 -34.85
C GLN A 342 -7.68 -13.92 -33.40
N LEU A 343 -7.52 -12.60 -33.23
CA LEU A 343 -7.38 -11.96 -31.91
C LEU A 343 -8.67 -11.98 -31.09
N SER A 344 -9.83 -11.97 -31.75
CA SER A 344 -11.15 -11.87 -31.12
C SER A 344 -11.56 -13.06 -30.25
N ASN A 345 -10.98 -14.24 -30.47
CA ASN A 345 -11.38 -15.49 -29.80
C ASN A 345 -10.33 -15.98 -28.79
N LEU A 346 -9.32 -15.17 -28.46
CA LEU A 346 -8.22 -15.57 -27.58
C LEU A 346 -8.69 -15.87 -26.16
N GLU A 347 -9.54 -15.04 -25.57
CA GLU A 347 -10.07 -15.26 -24.22
C GLU A 347 -10.90 -16.56 -24.13
N THR A 348 -11.70 -16.85 -25.16
CA THR A 348 -12.53 -18.07 -25.22
C THR A 348 -11.73 -19.34 -25.48
N THR A 349 -10.58 -19.25 -26.15
CA THR A 349 -9.80 -20.41 -26.60
C THR A 349 -8.62 -20.67 -25.67
N VAL A 350 -7.78 -19.65 -25.45
CA VAL A 350 -6.57 -19.75 -24.63
C VAL A 350 -6.89 -19.53 -23.15
N GLY A 351 -7.79 -18.60 -22.84
CA GLY A 351 -8.22 -18.32 -21.45
C GLY A 351 -8.91 -19.51 -20.76
N ARG A 352 -9.32 -20.52 -21.53
CA ARG A 352 -9.93 -21.77 -21.04
C ARG A 352 -8.96 -22.96 -21.03
N PHE A 353 -7.64 -22.73 -21.03
CA PHE A 353 -6.64 -23.81 -21.05
C PHE A 353 -6.87 -24.88 -19.96
N TYR A 354 -7.39 -24.48 -18.80
CA TYR A 354 -7.65 -25.33 -17.63
C TYR A 354 -8.75 -26.39 -17.87
N THR A 355 -9.57 -26.28 -18.92
CA THR A 355 -10.58 -27.31 -19.25
C THR A 355 -9.93 -28.63 -19.66
N ASN A 356 -8.68 -28.58 -20.13
CA ASN A 356 -7.92 -29.78 -20.49
C ASN A 356 -7.36 -30.52 -19.27
N LEU A 357 -7.31 -29.86 -18.10
CA LEU A 357 -6.82 -30.48 -16.87
C LEU A 357 -7.76 -31.60 -16.41
N PRO A 358 -7.22 -32.64 -15.73
CA PRO A 358 -8.01 -33.78 -15.25
C PRO A 358 -9.25 -33.31 -14.48
N ASN A 359 -10.42 -33.78 -14.90
CA ASN A 359 -11.67 -33.36 -14.28
C ASN A 359 -11.82 -33.99 -12.89
N ARG A 360 -11.57 -33.19 -11.86
CA ARG A 360 -11.85 -33.52 -10.46
C ARG A 360 -13.09 -32.72 -10.07
N MET A 361 -14.20 -33.41 -9.84
CA MET A 361 -15.42 -32.78 -9.32
C MET A 361 -15.18 -32.37 -7.86
N ILE A 362 -14.84 -31.11 -7.63
CA ILE A 362 -14.56 -30.57 -6.29
C ILE A 362 -15.68 -29.62 -5.93
N ASP A 363 -16.50 -30.01 -4.95
CA ASP A 363 -17.63 -29.21 -4.47
C ASP A 363 -17.28 -28.41 -3.19
N GLU A 364 -16.11 -27.76 -3.20
CA GLU A 364 -15.64 -26.94 -2.10
C GLU A 364 -15.79 -25.45 -2.44
N ALA A 365 -16.02 -24.62 -1.42
CA ALA A 365 -16.03 -23.18 -1.58
C ALA A 365 -14.59 -22.66 -1.67
N VAL A 366 -14.35 -21.72 -2.59
CA VAL A 366 -13.05 -21.08 -2.79
C VAL A 366 -13.15 -19.63 -2.35
N PHE A 367 -12.13 -19.17 -1.64
CA PHE A 367 -11.96 -17.78 -1.24
C PHE A 367 -10.82 -17.18 -2.06
N SER A 368 -11.10 -16.10 -2.81
CA SER A 368 -10.05 -15.36 -3.50
C SER A 368 -9.20 -14.57 -2.51
N LEU A 369 -7.96 -14.25 -2.90
CA LEU A 369 -7.23 -13.15 -2.27
C LEU A 369 -7.88 -11.79 -2.64
N PRO A 370 -7.59 -10.72 -1.90
CA PRO A 370 -8.14 -9.39 -2.18
C PRO A 370 -7.72 -8.83 -3.54
N PHE A 371 -8.66 -8.39 -4.36
CA PHE A 371 -8.38 -7.78 -5.68
C PHE A 371 -9.26 -6.54 -5.93
N SER A 372 -8.96 -5.82 -7.01
CA SER A 372 -9.69 -4.61 -7.39
C SER A 372 -11.05 -4.95 -8.02
N ASP A 373 -12.10 -4.29 -7.56
CA ASP A 373 -13.43 -4.38 -8.16
C ASP A 373 -13.42 -3.66 -9.53
N GLU A 374 -13.55 -4.41 -10.63
CA GLU A 374 -13.60 -3.84 -11.99
C GLU A 374 -14.96 -3.22 -12.34
N MET A 375 -16.01 -3.55 -11.59
CA MET A 375 -17.41 -3.25 -11.90
C MET A 375 -17.93 -2.03 -11.15
N GLY A 376 -17.48 -1.88 -9.91
CA GLY A 376 -17.67 -0.68 -9.09
C GLY A 376 -16.34 0.05 -8.92
N ASP A 377 -15.94 0.20 -7.65
CA ASP A 377 -14.61 0.63 -7.22
C ASP A 377 -14.34 0.07 -5.81
N GLY A 378 -13.06 -0.01 -5.47
CA GLY A 378 -12.55 -0.47 -4.18
C GLY A 378 -12.05 -1.92 -4.21
N LEU A 379 -11.72 -2.44 -3.03
CA LEU A 379 -11.16 -3.79 -2.89
C LEU A 379 -12.22 -4.78 -2.41
N ILE A 380 -12.23 -5.94 -3.07
CA ILE A 380 -13.16 -7.02 -2.81
C ILE A 380 -12.45 -8.35 -2.63
N MET A 381 -13.14 -9.29 -1.99
CA MET A 381 -12.83 -10.70 -1.99
C MET A 381 -14.05 -11.47 -2.46
N THR A 382 -13.84 -12.54 -3.21
CA THR A 382 -14.91 -13.40 -3.70
C THR A 382 -14.98 -14.68 -2.88
N VAL A 383 -16.21 -15.09 -2.52
CA VAL A 383 -16.55 -16.46 -2.12
C VAL A 383 -17.28 -17.11 -3.28
N SER A 384 -16.78 -18.24 -3.79
CA SER A 384 -17.34 -18.89 -4.98
C SER A 384 -17.45 -20.40 -4.82
N LYS A 385 -18.37 -21.01 -5.58
CA LYS A 385 -18.60 -22.46 -5.57
C LYS A 385 -19.07 -22.94 -6.95
N PRO A 386 -18.61 -24.12 -7.44
CA PRO A 386 -19.09 -24.67 -8.69
C PRO A 386 -20.52 -25.22 -8.57
N CYS A 387 -21.26 -25.20 -9.68
CA CYS A 387 -22.62 -25.76 -9.80
C CYS A 387 -22.59 -26.98 -10.74
N TYR A 388 -23.16 -28.10 -10.28
CA TYR A 388 -23.14 -29.36 -11.04
C TYR A 388 -24.55 -29.92 -11.22
N PHE A 389 -24.77 -30.59 -12.36
CA PHE A 389 -25.92 -31.46 -12.58
C PHE A 389 -25.43 -32.86 -12.99
N GLY A 390 -25.51 -33.82 -12.07
CA GLY A 390 -24.79 -35.09 -12.24
C GLY A 390 -23.28 -34.83 -12.35
N ASN A 391 -22.67 -35.23 -13.47
CA ASN A 391 -21.24 -34.98 -13.75
C ASN A 391 -21.00 -33.76 -14.65
N LEU A 392 -22.05 -33.00 -15.00
CA LEU A 392 -21.97 -31.82 -15.86
C LEU A 392 -21.72 -30.57 -15.03
N LEU A 393 -20.66 -29.82 -15.34
CA LEU A 393 -20.44 -28.47 -14.80
C LEU A 393 -21.39 -27.51 -15.50
N LEU A 394 -22.26 -26.86 -14.71
CA LEU A 394 -23.17 -25.82 -15.22
C LEU A 394 -22.47 -24.46 -15.28
N GLY A 395 -21.55 -24.21 -14.35
CA GLY A 395 -20.89 -22.93 -14.14
C GLY A 395 -20.50 -22.75 -12.68
N ILE A 396 -20.32 -21.49 -12.26
CA ILE A 396 -20.04 -21.13 -10.87
C ILE A 396 -21.02 -20.08 -10.37
N VAL A 397 -21.27 -20.09 -9.06
CA VAL A 397 -21.87 -18.96 -8.35
C VAL A 397 -20.79 -18.25 -7.53
N GLY A 398 -20.84 -16.93 -7.49
CA GLY A 398 -19.90 -16.10 -6.74
C GLY A 398 -20.59 -14.96 -6.00
N VAL A 399 -20.00 -14.58 -4.87
CA VAL A 399 -20.41 -13.44 -4.06
C VAL A 399 -19.17 -12.64 -3.73
N ASP A 400 -19.14 -11.40 -4.18
CA ASP A 400 -18.09 -10.44 -3.85
C ASP A 400 -18.45 -9.70 -2.56
N VAL A 401 -17.45 -9.53 -1.70
CA VAL A 401 -17.58 -8.92 -0.39
C VAL A 401 -16.54 -7.82 -0.25
N ASN A 402 -16.94 -6.69 0.35
CA ASN A 402 -16.02 -5.60 0.62
C ASN A 402 -14.89 -6.02 1.58
N LEU A 403 -13.64 -5.80 1.18
CA LEU A 403 -12.45 -6.17 1.96
C LEU A 403 -12.45 -5.53 3.37
N ALA A 404 -12.82 -4.26 3.46
CA ALA A 404 -12.85 -3.53 4.73
C ALA A 404 -13.87 -4.11 5.72
N TYR A 405 -14.99 -4.64 5.22
CA TYR A 405 -15.96 -5.32 6.07
C TYR A 405 -15.42 -6.66 6.60
N ILE A 406 -14.80 -7.47 5.74
CA ILE A 406 -14.24 -8.77 6.15
C ILE A 406 -13.15 -8.60 7.22
N LEU A 407 -12.29 -7.60 7.05
CA LEU A 407 -11.10 -7.42 7.88
C LEU A 407 -11.28 -6.51 9.09
N GLU A 408 -12.40 -5.80 9.26
CA GLU A 408 -12.58 -4.80 10.36
C GLU A 408 -12.26 -5.38 11.75
N ASP A 409 -12.62 -6.64 11.99
CA ASP A 409 -12.42 -7.32 13.28
C ASP A 409 -10.95 -7.60 13.59
N VAL A 410 -10.11 -7.70 12.54
CA VAL A 410 -8.65 -7.88 12.63
C VAL A 410 -7.95 -6.52 12.62
N THR A 411 -8.42 -5.59 11.79
CA THR A 411 -7.84 -4.25 11.62
C THR A 411 -7.99 -3.36 12.86
N TYR A 412 -9.14 -3.47 13.55
CA TYR A 412 -9.47 -2.67 14.74
C TYR A 412 -9.45 -3.47 16.04
N TYR A 413 -8.78 -4.62 16.02
CA TYR A 413 -8.56 -5.43 17.23
C TYR A 413 -7.55 -4.76 18.16
N GLN A 414 -7.92 -4.63 19.44
CA GLN A 414 -7.05 -4.03 20.45
C GLN A 414 -7.41 -4.53 21.85
N ASP A 415 -6.71 -5.57 22.31
CA ASP A 415 -6.86 -6.10 23.68
C ASP A 415 -5.82 -5.49 24.66
N SER A 416 -4.63 -5.15 24.16
CA SER A 416 -3.58 -4.45 24.90
C SER A 416 -2.78 -3.51 24.00
N LEU A 417 -2.02 -2.58 24.62
CA LEU A 417 -1.05 -1.73 23.89
C LEU A 417 0.11 -2.54 23.27
N GLY A 418 0.30 -3.80 23.69
CA GLY A 418 1.35 -4.72 23.24
C GLY A 418 0.83 -5.91 22.42
N SER A 419 -0.44 -5.89 21.99
CA SER A 419 -1.05 -6.97 21.21
C SER A 419 -1.59 -6.51 19.88
N TYR A 420 -1.62 -7.42 18.92
CA TYR A 420 -2.16 -7.22 17.59
C TYR A 420 -2.59 -8.57 17.02
N THR A 421 -3.27 -8.49 15.88
CA THR A 421 -3.71 -9.67 15.13
C THR A 421 -3.33 -9.54 13.69
N PHE A 422 -3.10 -10.68 13.06
CA PHE A 422 -3.01 -10.79 11.62
C PHE A 422 -3.81 -11.99 11.12
N LEU A 423 -4.22 -11.91 9.86
CA LEU A 423 -4.95 -12.95 9.16
C LEU A 423 -4.18 -13.35 7.92
N ILE A 424 -3.93 -14.65 7.77
CA ILE A 424 -3.21 -15.23 6.62
C ILE A 424 -4.03 -16.36 6.00
N ASP A 425 -3.72 -16.72 4.76
CA ASP A 425 -4.23 -17.94 4.14
C ASP A 425 -3.39 -19.19 4.52
N ASN A 426 -3.81 -20.35 4.01
CA ASN A 426 -3.14 -21.64 4.24
C ASN A 426 -1.82 -21.81 3.47
N LYS A 427 -1.41 -20.85 2.64
CA LYS A 427 -0.11 -20.82 1.96
C LYS A 427 0.87 -19.83 2.61
N GLY A 428 0.38 -18.96 3.50
CA GLY A 428 1.16 -17.96 4.23
C GLY A 428 0.97 -16.53 3.74
N TYR A 429 0.14 -16.30 2.71
CA TYR A 429 -0.17 -14.96 2.20
C TYR A 429 -0.96 -14.16 3.22
N THR A 430 -0.54 -12.92 3.44
CA THR A 430 -1.12 -12.02 4.45
C THR A 430 -2.31 -11.27 3.87
N LEU A 431 -3.48 -11.40 4.50
CA LEU A 431 -4.67 -10.62 4.19
C LEU A 431 -4.71 -9.31 4.98
N MET A 432 -4.33 -9.36 6.26
CA MET A 432 -4.27 -8.19 7.14
C MET A 432 -3.13 -8.34 8.14
N HIS A 433 -2.33 -7.28 8.28
CA HIS A 433 -1.31 -7.11 9.30
C HIS A 433 -1.23 -5.63 9.68
N PRO A 434 -0.90 -5.23 10.93
CA PRO A 434 -0.89 -3.83 11.33
C PRO A 434 0.03 -2.90 10.52
N SER A 435 1.05 -3.45 9.87
CA SER A 435 1.95 -2.72 8.94
C SER A 435 1.33 -2.46 7.56
N LEU A 436 0.20 -3.10 7.25
CA LEU A 436 -0.58 -2.78 6.06
C LEU A 436 -1.49 -1.59 6.32
N THR A 437 -1.65 -0.76 5.30
CA THR A 437 -2.65 0.30 5.30
C THR A 437 -4.04 -0.29 5.48
N ARG A 438 -4.90 0.42 6.22
CA ARG A 438 -6.25 -0.07 6.49
C ARG A 438 -7.01 -0.29 5.18
N PRO A 439 -7.78 -1.38 5.05
CA PRO A 439 -8.49 -1.69 3.81
C PRO A 439 -9.40 -0.58 3.27
N TYR A 440 -9.98 0.26 4.15
CA TYR A 440 -10.82 1.38 3.75
C TYR A 440 -10.04 2.53 3.06
N LEU A 441 -8.73 2.64 3.32
CA LEU A 441 -7.85 3.67 2.75
C LEU A 441 -7.05 3.17 1.54
N LEU A 442 -7.14 1.88 1.21
CA LEU A 442 -6.43 1.30 0.08
C LEU A 442 -7.11 1.67 -1.24
N SER A 443 -6.35 2.30 -2.12
CA SER A 443 -6.75 2.54 -3.52
C SER A 443 -6.32 1.42 -4.46
N GLU A 444 -5.26 0.68 -4.11
CA GLU A 444 -4.73 -0.43 -4.88
C GLU A 444 -4.73 -1.74 -4.05
N PRO A 445 -4.82 -2.91 -4.69
CA PRO A 445 -4.71 -4.19 -4.00
C PRO A 445 -3.39 -4.29 -3.20
N PRO A 446 -3.44 -4.81 -1.96
CA PRO A 446 -2.22 -4.98 -1.17
C PRO A 446 -1.30 -6.00 -1.84
N LEU A 447 0.01 -5.82 -1.64
CA LEU A 447 0.99 -6.81 -2.07
C LEU A 447 0.71 -8.14 -1.36
N HIS A 448 0.38 -9.19 -2.12
CA HIS A 448 0.18 -10.53 -1.57
C HIS A 448 1.53 -11.12 -1.14
N THR A 449 1.95 -10.78 0.07
CA THR A 449 3.25 -11.14 0.64
C THR A 449 3.08 -12.16 1.77
N ASP A 450 4.05 -13.07 1.85
CA ASP A 450 4.11 -14.04 2.93
C ASP A 450 4.34 -13.36 4.29
N ILE A 451 3.67 -13.88 5.34
CA ILE A 451 3.76 -13.35 6.70
C ILE A 451 5.19 -13.25 7.25
N ILE A 452 6.11 -14.09 6.77
CA ILE A 452 7.53 -14.06 7.18
C ILE A 452 8.19 -12.69 6.99
N HIS A 453 7.74 -11.92 5.99
CA HIS A 453 8.32 -10.61 5.68
C HIS A 453 7.80 -9.51 6.60
N TYR A 454 6.57 -9.64 7.09
CA TYR A 454 6.01 -8.72 8.08
C TYR A 454 6.54 -9.02 9.48
N GLU A 455 6.64 -10.31 9.82
CA GLU A 455 7.14 -10.86 11.08
C GLU A 455 8.64 -11.20 11.00
N ASN A 456 9.42 -10.20 10.60
CA ASN A 456 10.85 -10.36 10.41
C ASN A 456 11.65 -10.36 11.73
N ILE A 457 11.45 -11.40 12.53
CA ILE A 457 12.15 -11.59 13.79
C ILE A 457 12.87 -12.94 13.85
N PRO A 458 13.99 -13.02 14.61
CA PRO A 458 14.69 -14.28 14.80
C PRO A 458 13.74 -15.37 15.32
N LYS A 459 13.83 -16.58 14.75
CA LYS A 459 13.04 -17.78 15.10
C LYS A 459 11.56 -17.76 14.68
N PHE A 460 11.07 -16.71 14.01
CA PHE A 460 9.70 -16.72 13.49
C PHE A 460 9.46 -17.79 12.43
N GLU A 461 10.47 -18.18 11.66
CA GLU A 461 10.35 -19.27 10.67
C GLU A 461 9.78 -20.57 11.27
N LEU A 462 10.18 -20.91 12.49
CA LEU A 462 9.63 -22.07 13.20
C LEU A 462 8.16 -21.86 13.59
N VAL A 463 7.81 -20.65 14.03
CA VAL A 463 6.42 -20.26 14.35
C VAL A 463 5.56 -20.36 13.10
N ARG A 464 6.02 -19.79 11.97
CA ARG A 464 5.34 -19.87 10.67
C ARG A 464 5.10 -21.31 10.23
N GLN A 465 6.11 -22.18 10.34
CA GLN A 465 5.96 -23.60 10.02
C GLN A 465 4.87 -24.27 10.87
N ASN A 466 4.81 -23.95 12.17
CA ASN A 466 3.78 -24.47 13.06
C ASN A 466 2.39 -23.88 12.78
N ILE A 467 2.31 -22.59 12.44
CA ILE A 467 1.07 -21.92 12.00
C ILE A 467 0.47 -22.63 10.79
N LEU A 468 1.29 -22.97 9.79
CA LEU A 468 0.83 -23.59 8.54
C LEU A 468 0.60 -25.11 8.64
N SER A 469 1.15 -25.78 9.66
CA SER A 469 1.02 -27.23 9.82
C SER A 469 0.01 -27.67 10.88
N ILE A 470 -0.24 -26.84 11.90
CA ILE A 470 -1.09 -27.19 13.05
C ILE A 470 -2.30 -26.24 13.09
N PRO A 471 -3.55 -26.75 13.07
CA PRO A 471 -4.75 -25.91 12.99
C PRO A 471 -5.02 -25.08 14.25
N LEU A 472 -4.46 -25.43 15.41
CA LEU A 472 -4.57 -24.67 16.64
C LEU A 472 -3.28 -24.85 17.44
N GLY A 473 -2.65 -23.75 17.82
CA GLY A 473 -1.43 -23.82 18.59
C GLY A 473 -1.04 -22.49 19.21
N SER A 474 -0.02 -22.55 20.05
CA SER A 474 0.63 -21.37 20.59
C SER A 474 2.12 -21.63 20.74
N GLN A 475 2.92 -20.62 20.49
CA GLN A 475 4.36 -20.69 20.62
C GLN A 475 4.90 -19.37 21.17
N ILE A 476 5.85 -19.47 22.09
CA ILE A 476 6.54 -18.31 22.65
C ILE A 476 7.96 -18.31 22.10
N ILE A 477 8.41 -17.16 21.62
CA ILE A 477 9.79 -16.95 21.21
C ILE A 477 10.39 -15.77 21.97
N THR A 478 11.66 -15.89 22.35
CA THR A 478 12.43 -14.83 23.00
C THR A 478 13.16 -14.03 21.93
N VAL A 479 12.91 -12.73 21.91
CA VAL A 479 13.39 -11.78 20.90
C VAL A 479 14.33 -10.77 21.55
N PRO A 480 15.55 -10.57 21.02
CA PRO A 480 16.47 -9.54 21.51
C PRO A 480 15.90 -8.13 21.35
N VAL A 481 16.19 -7.20 22.28
CA VAL A 481 15.73 -5.79 22.17
C VAL A 481 16.29 -5.07 20.94
N ASN A 482 17.41 -5.55 20.41
CA ASN A 482 18.04 -5.02 19.19
C ASN A 482 17.43 -5.59 17.90
N SER A 483 16.60 -6.65 18.01
CA SER A 483 15.84 -7.20 16.89
C SER A 483 14.56 -6.40 16.71
N SER A 484 14.32 -6.00 15.47
CA SER A 484 13.30 -5.02 15.13
C SER A 484 11.91 -5.64 15.03
N LEU A 485 11.18 -5.71 16.15
CA LEU A 485 9.71 -5.65 16.07
C LEU A 485 9.34 -4.20 15.83
N SER A 486 9.35 -3.83 14.57
CA SER A 486 9.24 -2.46 14.12
C SER A 486 7.97 -1.73 14.56
N TRP A 487 6.94 -2.48 14.93
CA TRP A 487 5.66 -1.93 15.26
C TRP A 487 5.57 -1.59 16.77
N HIS A 488 6.27 -2.28 17.70
CA HIS A 488 5.95 -2.19 19.14
C HIS A 488 7.09 -2.15 20.17
N VAL A 489 8.37 -2.37 19.83
CA VAL A 489 9.43 -2.42 20.88
C VAL A 489 9.58 -1.10 21.63
N ASN A 490 9.33 0.04 20.99
CA ASN A 490 9.42 1.32 21.68
C ASN A 490 8.36 1.48 22.79
N LYS A 491 7.22 0.76 22.71
CA LYS A 491 6.13 0.83 23.70
C LYS A 491 6.42 0.05 24.99
N LEU A 492 7.41 -0.85 24.98
CA LEU A 492 7.68 -1.80 26.07
C LEU A 492 9.16 -1.84 26.49
N ARG A 493 9.96 -0.85 26.07
CA ARG A 493 11.36 -0.73 26.52
C ARG A 493 11.41 -0.37 28.01
N GLU A 494 11.41 -1.40 28.85
CA GLU A 494 11.91 -1.28 30.21
C GLU A 494 13.44 -1.15 30.15
N VAL A 495 13.96 -0.09 30.79
CA VAL A 495 15.40 0.17 30.90
C VAL A 495 16.04 -1.01 31.65
N GLY A 496 16.94 -1.75 30.99
CA GLY A 496 17.73 -2.83 31.60
C GLY A 496 17.41 -4.27 31.16
N LYS A 497 16.41 -4.51 30.29
CA LYS A 497 16.16 -5.86 29.72
C LYS A 497 16.81 -6.03 28.35
N GLU A 498 17.51 -7.14 28.15
CA GLU A 498 18.20 -7.48 26.88
C GLU A 498 17.31 -8.24 25.87
N ALA A 499 16.22 -8.84 26.32
CA ALA A 499 15.24 -9.54 25.48
C ALA A 499 13.83 -9.48 26.07
N TYR A 500 12.81 -9.66 25.22
CA TYR A 500 11.41 -9.82 25.60
C TYR A 500 10.82 -11.09 24.97
N ASN A 501 9.73 -11.59 25.56
CA ASN A 501 9.03 -12.77 25.05
C ASN A 501 7.84 -12.34 24.20
N VAL A 502 7.66 -12.98 23.05
CA VAL A 502 6.52 -12.78 22.16
C VAL A 502 5.75 -14.09 22.08
N SER A 503 4.48 -14.04 22.45
CA SER A 503 3.56 -15.17 22.35
C SER A 503 2.74 -15.05 21.08
N TYR A 504 2.83 -16.06 20.23
CA TYR A 504 1.98 -16.27 19.07
C TYR A 504 0.94 -17.31 19.42
N ALA A 505 -0.33 -17.01 19.22
CA ALA A 505 -1.43 -17.96 19.36
C ALA A 505 -2.27 -17.93 18.08
N TRP A 506 -2.36 -19.08 17.39
CA TRP A 506 -3.04 -19.16 16.11
C TRP A 506 -4.16 -20.19 16.13
N LYS A 507 -5.17 -19.94 15.29
CA LYS A 507 -6.29 -20.84 15.09
C LYS A 507 -6.79 -20.74 13.65
N MET A 508 -6.88 -21.89 12.99
CA MET A 508 -7.57 -22.03 11.71
C MET A 508 -9.04 -21.69 11.90
N VAL A 509 -9.54 -20.78 11.08
CA VAL A 509 -10.95 -20.39 11.04
C VAL A 509 -11.68 -21.54 10.33
N GLN A 510 -12.53 -22.24 11.09
CA GLN A 510 -13.27 -23.40 10.58
C GLN A 510 -14.08 -23.02 9.33
N ASP A 511 -14.24 -23.99 8.43
CA ASP A 511 -14.98 -23.85 7.15
C ASP A 511 -14.34 -22.86 6.15
N THR A 512 -13.11 -22.41 6.41
CA THR A 512 -12.35 -21.50 5.53
C THR A 512 -10.89 -21.96 5.39
N SER A 513 -10.15 -21.34 4.47
CA SER A 513 -8.70 -21.51 4.30
C SER A 513 -7.86 -20.54 5.14
N PHE A 514 -8.46 -19.76 6.04
CA PHE A 514 -7.78 -18.69 6.77
C PHE A 514 -7.32 -19.11 8.15
N ILE A 515 -6.18 -18.55 8.57
CA ILE A 515 -5.59 -18.76 9.89
C ILE A 515 -5.47 -17.40 10.57
N LEU A 516 -6.13 -17.26 11.72
CA LEU A 516 -6.05 -16.08 12.55
C LEU A 516 -4.91 -16.27 13.55
N CYS A 517 -4.05 -15.27 13.69
CA CYS A 517 -3.04 -15.20 14.73
C CYS A 517 -3.26 -13.99 15.63
N VAL A 518 -3.15 -14.22 16.95
CA VAL A 518 -3.06 -13.18 17.97
C VAL A 518 -1.63 -13.20 18.49
N VAL A 519 -1.01 -12.04 18.52
CA VAL A 519 0.36 -11.90 19.00
C VAL A 519 0.37 -10.95 20.17
N VAL A 520 1.06 -11.35 21.24
CA VAL A 520 1.15 -10.61 22.50
C VAL A 520 2.60 -10.52 22.94
N ILE A 521 3.07 -9.29 23.14
CA ILE A 521 4.40 -9.05 23.72
C ILE A 521 4.29 -9.07 25.25
N GLN A 522 5.16 -9.85 25.89
CA GLN A 522 5.20 -10.00 27.34
C GLN A 522 6.25 -9.06 27.98
N PRO A 523 5.98 -8.50 29.17
CA PRO A 523 4.81 -8.75 30.02
C PRO A 523 3.52 -8.16 29.43
N GLU A 524 2.43 -8.92 29.51
CA GLU A 524 1.12 -8.46 29.07
C GLU A 524 0.72 -7.26 29.93
N ILE A 525 0.53 -6.10 29.30
CA ILE A 525 -0.03 -4.92 29.95
C ILE A 525 -1.53 -4.92 29.62
N PRO A 526 -2.39 -5.54 30.46
CA PRO A 526 -3.82 -5.55 30.19
C PRO A 526 -4.33 -4.12 30.17
N VAL A 527 -5.05 -3.75 29.11
CA VAL A 527 -5.80 -2.49 29.10
C VAL A 527 -6.93 -2.67 30.08
N LYS A 528 -6.79 -2.08 31.28
CA LYS A 528 -7.89 -2.00 32.24
C LYS A 528 -8.97 -1.12 31.63
N GLN A 529 -9.98 -1.76 31.06
CA GLN A 529 -11.17 -1.07 30.59
C GLN A 529 -11.87 -0.42 31.79
N LEU A 530 -12.13 0.88 31.67
CA LEU A 530 -12.94 1.59 32.63
C LEU A 530 -14.34 0.95 32.63
N LYS A 531 -14.77 0.46 33.80
CA LYS A 531 -16.08 -0.15 34.00
C LYS A 531 -16.84 0.64 35.05
N ASN A 532 -18.09 0.95 34.76
CA ASN A 532 -19.04 1.50 35.70
C ASN A 532 -18.65 2.86 36.31
N LEU A 533 -18.20 3.80 35.48
CA LEU A 533 -18.11 5.19 35.93
C LEU A 533 -19.53 5.74 36.11
N ASN A 534 -19.80 6.25 37.32
CA ASN A 534 -21.05 6.90 37.71
C ASN A 534 -20.77 8.35 38.13
N THR A 535 -19.87 9.02 37.42
CA THR A 535 -19.56 10.44 37.64
C THR A 535 -20.42 11.29 36.72
N VAL A 536 -20.99 12.37 37.26
CA VAL A 536 -21.73 13.34 36.44
C VAL A 536 -20.73 14.06 35.52
N PRO A 537 -20.99 14.18 34.20
CA PRO A 537 -20.13 14.96 33.31
C PRO A 537 -19.99 16.39 33.85
N SER A 538 -18.76 16.93 33.85
CA SER A 538 -18.52 18.28 34.40
C SER A 538 -19.13 19.39 33.54
N SER A 539 -19.36 19.13 32.25
CA SER A 539 -19.86 20.09 31.27
C SER A 539 -20.82 19.46 30.25
N LYS A 540 -21.51 20.30 29.48
CA LYS A 540 -22.41 19.88 28.39
C LYS A 540 -21.60 19.14 27.31
N LEU A 541 -21.93 17.87 27.06
CA LEU A 541 -21.30 17.09 25.99
C LEU A 541 -21.73 17.64 24.62
N LEU A 542 -20.76 18.02 23.80
CA LEU A 542 -20.95 18.36 22.39
C LEU A 542 -20.27 17.31 21.50
N TYR A 543 -21.00 16.79 20.52
CA TYR A 543 -20.44 15.93 19.48
C TYR A 543 -19.85 16.78 18.34
N HIS A 544 -18.79 16.29 17.68
CA HIS A 544 -18.03 17.08 16.70
C HIS A 544 -18.81 17.54 15.46
N ARG A 545 -19.95 16.92 15.12
CA ARG A 545 -20.81 17.29 13.97
C ARG A 545 -21.63 18.57 14.22
N LEU A 546 -20.91 19.67 14.43
CA LEU A 546 -21.46 21.01 14.68
C LEU A 546 -22.35 21.48 13.52
N ASP A 547 -22.03 21.07 12.30
CA ASP A 547 -22.76 21.32 11.06
C ASP A 547 -24.18 20.74 11.07
N LEU A 548 -24.39 19.56 11.67
CA LEU A 548 -25.70 18.90 11.73
C LEU A 548 -26.55 19.32 12.92
N LEU A 549 -25.91 19.57 14.06
CA LEU A 549 -26.61 19.92 15.30
C LEU A 549 -27.03 21.40 15.33
N GLY A 550 -26.28 22.28 14.65
CA GLY A 550 -26.46 23.73 14.70
C GLY A 550 -26.04 24.30 16.06
N GLN A 551 -25.09 25.24 16.08
CA GLN A 551 -24.66 25.94 17.29
C GLN A 551 -24.89 27.45 17.17
N PRO A 552 -25.50 28.10 18.17
CA PRO A 552 -25.80 29.53 18.10
C PRO A 552 -24.54 30.41 18.10
N ASN A 553 -23.46 29.95 18.75
CA ASN A 553 -22.17 30.65 18.82
C ASN A 553 -21.08 29.94 18.00
N ALA A 554 -21.45 29.43 16.83
CA ALA A 554 -20.49 28.87 15.89
C ALA A 554 -19.55 29.97 15.36
N CYS A 555 -18.29 29.61 15.13
CA CYS A 555 -17.27 30.47 14.56
C CYS A 555 -16.32 29.64 13.69
N LEU A 556 -15.47 30.30 12.92
CA LEU A 556 -14.38 29.67 12.19
C LEU A 556 -13.11 29.72 13.01
N HIS A 557 -12.61 28.56 13.43
CA HIS A 557 -11.26 28.46 13.99
C HIS A 557 -10.31 28.19 12.83
N PHE A 558 -9.67 29.24 12.33
CA PHE A 558 -8.98 29.27 11.04
C PHE A 558 -9.93 28.96 9.89
N LYS A 559 -9.85 27.76 9.31
CA LYS A 559 -10.71 27.31 8.20
C LYS A 559 -11.82 26.35 8.64
N GLN A 560 -11.80 25.92 9.90
CA GLN A 560 -12.67 24.86 10.39
C GLN A 560 -13.85 25.40 11.20
N LEU A 561 -15.03 24.80 11.02
CA LEU A 561 -16.21 25.08 11.85
C LEU A 561 -15.92 24.67 13.30
N ALA A 562 -16.09 25.62 14.22
CA ALA A 562 -15.74 25.45 15.61
C ALA A 562 -16.67 26.22 16.57
N THR A 563 -16.46 26.00 17.87
CA THR A 563 -17.10 26.71 18.98
C THR A 563 -16.12 26.85 20.15
N LEU A 564 -16.15 28.01 20.81
CA LEU A 564 -15.40 28.27 22.05
C LEU A 564 -16.18 27.87 23.30
N GLU A 565 -17.47 27.56 23.20
CA GLU A 565 -18.33 27.29 24.36
C GLU A 565 -17.96 26.00 25.10
N SER A 566 -17.47 25.00 24.39
CA SER A 566 -17.11 23.70 24.96
C SER A 566 -16.25 22.89 23.97
N PRO A 567 -15.37 22.00 24.46
CA PRO A 567 -14.74 20.99 23.64
C PRO A 567 -15.77 20.05 22.99
N THR A 568 -15.41 19.53 21.82
CA THR A 568 -16.19 18.51 21.12
C THR A 568 -15.59 17.12 21.32
N VAL A 569 -16.44 16.11 21.28
CA VAL A 569 -16.06 14.69 21.25
C VAL A 569 -16.24 14.15 19.83
N MET A 570 -15.18 13.53 19.32
CA MET A 570 -15.18 12.74 18.09
C MET A 570 -14.88 11.28 18.43
N LEU A 571 -15.57 10.37 17.75
CA LEU A 571 -15.39 8.93 17.88
C LEU A 571 -14.81 8.40 16.58
N SER A 572 -13.59 7.87 16.61
CA SER A 572 -13.02 7.23 15.43
C SER A 572 -13.75 5.91 15.12
N ALA A 573 -13.54 5.37 13.92
CA ALA A 573 -14.12 4.08 13.51
C ALA A 573 -13.83 2.95 14.52
N GLY A 574 -12.69 3.00 15.21
CA GLY A 574 -12.31 2.05 16.26
C GLY A 574 -13.23 2.05 17.49
N SER A 575 -14.04 3.10 17.71
CA SER A 575 -15.03 3.19 18.79
C SER A 575 -16.32 2.41 18.50
N PHE A 576 -16.57 2.02 17.26
CA PHE A 576 -17.81 1.35 16.85
C PHE A 576 -17.67 -0.18 16.85
N SER A 577 -18.80 -0.86 16.99
CA SER A 577 -18.87 -2.32 16.92
C SER A 577 -18.67 -2.84 15.49
N SER A 578 -19.10 -2.05 14.48
CA SER A 578 -18.73 -2.19 13.07
C SER A 578 -18.09 -0.89 12.58
N PRO A 579 -16.74 -0.83 12.55
CA PRO A 579 -16.01 0.28 11.93
C PRO A 579 -16.39 0.51 10.46
N TYR A 580 -16.65 -0.56 9.70
CA TYR A 580 -17.02 -0.45 8.30
C TYR A 580 -18.36 0.26 8.09
N GLU A 581 -19.39 -0.07 8.88
CA GLU A 581 -20.71 0.55 8.77
C GLU A 581 -20.64 2.06 9.05
N HIS A 582 -19.87 2.45 10.08
CA HIS A 582 -19.63 3.86 10.40
C HIS A 582 -18.92 4.62 9.25
N LEU A 583 -17.89 4.02 8.66
CA LEU A 583 -17.12 4.65 7.58
C LEU A 583 -17.86 4.68 6.24
N SER A 584 -18.64 3.65 5.93
CA SER A 584 -19.37 3.56 4.65
C SER A 584 -20.62 4.44 4.58
N GLN A 585 -21.28 4.73 5.71
CA GLN A 585 -22.51 5.53 5.74
C GLN A 585 -22.22 6.98 6.17
N PRO A 586 -22.90 7.99 5.59
CA PRO A 586 -22.84 9.36 6.11
C PRO A 586 -23.56 9.46 7.45
N GLU A 587 -23.00 10.19 8.42
CA GLU A 587 -23.72 10.42 9.67
C GLU A 587 -24.85 11.42 9.43
N THR A 588 -26.06 11.10 9.91
CA THR A 588 -27.23 11.97 9.84
C THR A 588 -27.46 12.68 11.17
N LYS A 589 -28.21 13.80 11.15
CA LYS A 589 -28.57 14.54 12.37
C LYS A 589 -29.17 13.64 13.46
N ARG A 590 -30.09 12.75 13.06
CA ARG A 590 -30.74 11.79 13.97
C ARG A 590 -29.76 10.81 14.61
N MET A 591 -28.76 10.33 13.85
CA MET A 591 -27.72 9.45 14.38
C MET A 591 -26.86 10.19 15.42
N VAL A 592 -26.45 11.41 15.10
CA VAL A 592 -25.63 12.24 15.99
C VAL A 592 -26.39 12.60 17.28
N GLU A 593 -27.67 12.94 17.19
CA GLU A 593 -28.53 13.16 18.37
C GLU A 593 -28.62 11.90 19.24
N HIS A 594 -28.74 10.72 18.63
CA HIS A 594 -28.77 9.45 19.35
C HIS A 594 -27.42 9.13 20.04
N TYR A 595 -26.28 9.38 19.37
CA TYR A 595 -24.96 9.26 19.99
C TYR A 595 -24.83 10.19 21.19
N THR A 596 -25.20 11.46 21.01
CA THR A 596 -25.14 12.48 22.06
C THR A 596 -26.00 12.11 23.26
N ALA A 597 -27.24 11.65 23.02
CA ALA A 597 -28.15 11.21 24.06
C ALA A 597 -27.58 10.01 24.85
N TYR A 598 -27.08 8.97 24.16
CA TYR A 598 -26.50 7.80 24.81
C TYR A 598 -25.26 8.12 25.65
N LEU A 599 -24.38 9.01 25.14
CA LEU A 599 -23.15 9.40 25.82
C LEU A 599 -23.38 10.33 27.02
N SER A 600 -24.42 11.16 26.97
CA SER A 600 -24.78 12.10 28.03
C SER A 600 -25.74 11.52 29.08
N ASP A 601 -26.40 10.40 28.76
CA ASP A 601 -27.28 9.71 29.68
C ASP A 601 -26.49 9.23 30.92
N ASN A 602 -27.06 9.41 32.11
CA ASN A 602 -26.53 8.87 33.36
C ASN A 602 -27.37 7.70 33.88
N THR A 603 -28.58 7.50 33.35
CA THR A 603 -29.55 6.49 33.80
C THR A 603 -29.26 5.09 33.26
N ARG A 604 -28.49 5.00 32.16
CA ARG A 604 -28.22 3.77 31.39
C ARG A 604 -29.46 3.12 30.79
N LEU A 605 -30.52 3.91 30.58
CA LEU A 605 -31.76 3.45 29.96
C LEU A 605 -31.75 3.56 28.43
N ILE A 606 -30.88 4.41 27.87
CA ILE A 606 -30.78 4.58 26.41
C ILE A 606 -30.01 3.40 25.81
N ALA A 607 -30.59 2.82 24.75
CA ALA A 607 -29.99 1.71 24.03
C ALA A 607 -28.66 2.13 23.39
N ASN A 608 -27.68 1.23 23.41
CA ASN A 608 -26.38 1.49 22.81
C ASN A 608 -26.51 1.62 21.27
N PRO A 609 -26.11 2.74 20.66
CA PRO A 609 -26.28 3.00 19.23
C PRO A 609 -25.22 2.29 18.35
N GLY A 610 -24.62 1.21 18.83
CA GLY A 610 -23.58 0.45 18.12
C GLY A 610 -22.14 0.74 18.56
N LEU A 611 -21.93 1.46 19.66
CA LEU A 611 -20.61 1.75 20.22
C LEU A 611 -20.04 0.55 20.99
N LYS A 612 -18.71 0.43 21.05
CA LYS A 612 -18.05 -0.49 21.98
C LYS A 612 -18.40 -0.10 23.43
N PHE A 613 -18.55 -1.07 24.32
CA PHE A 613 -19.03 -0.84 25.68
C PHE A 613 -18.12 0.05 26.55
N SER A 614 -16.83 0.15 26.22
CA SER A 614 -15.85 1.00 26.93
C SER A 614 -15.97 2.48 26.59
N VAL A 615 -16.48 2.82 25.40
CA VAL A 615 -16.46 4.18 24.84
C VAL A 615 -17.19 5.19 25.74
N ARG A 616 -18.37 4.84 26.25
CA ARG A 616 -19.14 5.73 27.14
C ARG A 616 -18.34 6.11 28.39
N ASN A 617 -17.68 5.13 29.02
CA ASN A 617 -16.88 5.36 30.22
C ASN A 617 -15.66 6.23 29.92
N GLU A 618 -15.04 6.08 28.75
CA GLU A 618 -13.91 6.91 28.30
C GLU A 618 -14.32 8.36 27.99
N VAL A 619 -15.46 8.55 27.32
CA VAL A 619 -16.03 9.88 27.06
C VAL A 619 -16.33 10.62 28.37
N MET A 620 -16.86 9.89 29.37
CA MET A 620 -17.10 10.43 30.71
C MET A 620 -15.79 10.74 31.44
N ALA A 621 -14.81 9.84 31.42
CA ALA A 621 -13.52 10.03 32.10
C ALA A 621 -12.75 11.25 31.57
N THR A 622 -12.81 11.49 30.26
CA THR A 622 -12.16 12.66 29.65
C THR A 622 -12.93 13.97 29.86
N SER A 623 -14.17 13.94 30.38
CA SER A 623 -14.97 15.17 30.51
C SER A 623 -14.38 16.19 31.48
N HIS A 624 -13.72 15.73 32.55
CA HIS A 624 -13.18 16.58 33.61
C HIS A 624 -12.04 17.52 33.17
N VAL A 625 -11.39 17.28 32.03
CA VAL A 625 -10.36 18.19 31.50
C VAL A 625 -10.94 19.47 30.91
N THR A 626 -12.25 19.49 30.65
CA THR A 626 -12.96 20.58 29.97
C THR A 626 -12.82 21.89 30.73
N ASP A 627 -13.11 21.89 32.03
CA ASP A 627 -13.16 23.10 32.84
C ASP A 627 -11.76 23.73 32.98
N GLU A 628 -10.74 22.88 33.11
CA GLU A 628 -9.34 23.31 33.14
C GLU A 628 -8.93 23.95 31.80
N TRP A 629 -9.26 23.33 30.67
CA TRP A 629 -8.89 23.89 29.36
C TRP A 629 -9.55 25.23 29.07
N MET A 630 -10.84 25.37 29.41
CA MET A 630 -11.54 26.65 29.25
C MET A 630 -10.95 27.73 30.16
N THR A 631 -10.70 27.39 31.43
CA THR A 631 -10.09 28.31 32.40
C THR A 631 -8.68 28.75 31.95
N GLN A 632 -7.86 27.82 31.45
CA GLN A 632 -6.55 28.14 30.92
C GLN A 632 -6.63 28.99 29.64
N MET A 633 -7.64 28.80 28.79
CA MET A 633 -7.85 29.61 27.58
C MET A 633 -8.17 31.08 27.87
N GLU A 634 -8.68 31.39 29.06
CA GLU A 634 -8.92 32.77 29.49
C GLU A 634 -7.70 33.36 30.21
N MET A 635 -7.03 32.58 31.06
CA MET A 635 -6.01 33.11 31.98
C MET A 635 -4.57 32.96 31.51
N SER A 636 -4.26 32.02 30.62
CA SER A 636 -2.88 31.71 30.24
C SER A 636 -2.28 32.74 29.28
N SER A 637 -1.02 33.12 29.52
CA SER A 637 -0.24 33.92 28.57
C SER A 637 0.07 33.18 27.26
N LEU A 638 -0.12 31.85 27.23
CA LEU A 638 0.16 31.01 26.06
C LEU A 638 -0.99 30.91 25.06
N ASN A 639 -2.16 31.48 25.37
CA ASN A 639 -3.36 31.32 24.55
C ASN A 639 -3.22 31.92 23.16
N SER A 640 -2.36 32.93 23.01
CA SER A 640 -2.01 33.52 21.71
C SER A 640 -1.16 32.61 20.83
N TYR A 641 -0.71 31.43 21.30
CA TYR A 641 0.23 30.55 20.59
C TYR A 641 -0.27 29.10 20.47
N ILE A 642 -1.24 28.69 21.29
CA ILE A 642 -1.79 27.33 21.32
C ILE A 642 -2.94 27.22 20.32
N VAL A 643 -2.74 26.39 19.29
CA VAL A 643 -3.72 26.15 18.25
C VAL A 643 -4.89 25.34 18.81
N ARG A 644 -4.59 24.18 19.42
CA ARG A 644 -5.56 23.19 19.90
C ARG A 644 -5.02 22.43 21.11
N ARG A 645 -5.94 21.98 21.97
CA ARG A 645 -5.69 21.01 23.05
C ARG A 645 -6.54 19.78 22.80
N TYR A 646 -5.98 18.60 22.98
CA TYR A 646 -6.74 17.36 22.80
C TYR A 646 -6.27 16.23 23.70
N ILE A 647 -7.19 15.30 23.95
CA ILE A 647 -6.94 14.04 24.63
C ILE A 647 -7.56 12.91 23.81
N ALA A 648 -6.79 11.86 23.58
CA ALA A 648 -7.25 10.67 22.87
C ALA A 648 -7.08 9.41 23.71
N THR A 649 -8.04 8.51 23.59
CA THR A 649 -8.00 7.19 24.22
C THR A 649 -7.65 6.09 23.21
N PRO A 650 -7.17 4.92 23.68
CA PRO A 650 -6.88 3.79 22.81
C PRO A 650 -8.07 3.28 22.00
N ASN A 651 -9.32 3.44 22.46
CA ASN A 651 -10.50 3.03 21.68
C ASN A 651 -10.98 4.10 20.67
N GLY A 652 -10.23 5.19 20.49
CA GLY A 652 -10.52 6.18 19.45
C GLY A 652 -11.44 7.34 19.90
N VAL A 653 -11.65 7.52 21.21
CA VAL A 653 -12.32 8.72 21.71
C VAL A 653 -11.34 9.89 21.65
N LEU A 654 -11.70 10.94 20.92
CA LEU A 654 -10.95 12.19 20.84
C LEU A 654 -11.80 13.32 21.43
N ARG A 655 -11.25 14.05 22.39
CA ARG A 655 -11.83 15.32 22.86
C ARG A 655 -10.90 16.45 22.49
N ILE A 656 -11.42 17.48 21.82
CA ILE A 656 -10.63 18.59 21.25
C ILE A 656 -11.21 19.94 21.64
N TYR A 657 -10.33 20.90 21.93
CA TYR A 657 -10.65 22.29 22.25
C TYR A 657 -9.75 23.27 21.46
N PRO A 658 -10.29 24.35 20.85
CA PRO A 658 -11.71 24.68 20.68
C PRO A 658 -12.52 23.53 20.06
N GLY A 659 -13.81 23.43 20.42
CA GLY A 659 -14.68 22.38 19.89
C GLY A 659 -14.78 22.51 18.38
N SER A 660 -14.50 21.45 17.62
CA SER A 660 -14.24 21.53 16.18
C SER A 660 -14.84 20.37 15.39
N LEU A 661 -15.23 20.66 14.15
CA LEU A 661 -15.74 19.66 13.19
C LEU A 661 -14.62 18.78 12.63
N MET A 662 -14.60 17.51 13.02
CA MET A 662 -13.62 16.55 12.50
C MET A 662 -14.16 15.63 11.40
N ASP A 663 -13.25 15.18 10.53
CA ASP A 663 -13.51 14.12 9.56
C ASP A 663 -13.77 12.79 10.28
N LYS A 664 -14.80 12.05 9.86
CA LYS A 664 -15.21 10.78 10.52
C LYS A 664 -14.17 9.66 10.39
N ALA A 665 -13.31 9.71 9.36
CA ALA A 665 -12.22 8.74 9.17
C ALA A 665 -10.98 9.07 10.01
N PHE A 666 -10.94 10.23 10.69
CA PHE A 666 -9.81 10.62 11.52
C PHE A 666 -9.58 9.65 12.69
N ASP A 667 -8.41 9.04 12.76
CA ASP A 667 -8.03 8.20 13.90
C ASP A 667 -6.87 8.83 14.70
N PRO A 668 -7.11 9.32 15.93
CA PRO A 668 -6.07 9.92 16.74
C PRO A 668 -4.95 8.92 17.10
N THR A 669 -5.26 7.62 17.18
CA THR A 669 -4.30 6.59 17.59
C THR A 669 -3.24 6.28 16.53
N ARG A 670 -3.48 6.76 15.30
CA ARG A 670 -2.61 6.58 14.12
C ARG A 670 -1.76 7.82 13.84
N ARG A 671 -1.91 8.89 14.62
CA ARG A 671 -1.17 10.16 14.42
C ARG A 671 0.23 10.08 15.05
N GLN A 672 1.19 10.76 14.44
CA GLN A 672 2.59 10.76 14.90
C GLN A 672 2.72 11.17 16.37
N TRP A 673 2.02 12.23 16.81
CA TRP A 673 2.04 12.66 18.21
C TRP A 673 1.57 11.57 19.17
N TYR A 674 0.55 10.79 18.80
CA TYR A 674 0.06 9.70 19.64
C TYR A 674 1.08 8.57 19.70
N LEU A 675 1.63 8.18 18.54
CA LEU A 675 2.63 7.12 18.45
C LEU A 675 3.93 7.50 19.17
N HIS A 676 4.40 8.75 19.03
CA HIS A 676 5.60 9.26 19.69
C HIS A 676 5.44 9.28 21.21
N ALA A 677 4.28 9.74 21.72
CA ALA A 677 3.99 9.73 23.16
C ALA A 677 3.98 8.30 23.73
N VAL A 678 3.28 7.37 23.08
CA VAL A 678 3.23 5.98 23.54
C VAL A 678 4.59 5.29 23.45
N ALA A 679 5.45 5.71 22.52
CA ALA A 679 6.83 5.23 22.38
C ALA A 679 7.79 5.79 23.46
N ASN A 680 7.42 6.85 24.16
CA ASN A 680 8.23 7.49 25.19
C ASN A 680 7.41 7.74 26.47
N PRO A 681 6.93 6.67 27.15
CA PRO A 681 6.05 6.81 28.29
C PRO A 681 6.70 7.63 29.41
N GLY A 682 5.97 8.59 29.96
CA GLY A 682 6.43 9.48 31.04
C GLY A 682 7.38 10.60 30.61
N LEU A 683 7.72 10.70 29.32
CA LEU A 683 8.42 11.86 28.77
C LEU A 683 7.43 12.78 28.05
N ILE A 684 7.73 14.07 28.07
CA ILE A 684 7.09 15.04 27.18
C ILE A 684 7.68 14.84 25.79
N THR A 685 6.82 14.57 24.80
CA THR A 685 7.25 14.24 23.44
C THR A 685 6.98 15.37 22.48
N PHE A 686 8.01 15.79 21.78
CA PHE A 686 7.93 16.71 20.65
C PHE A 686 7.74 15.90 19.37
N THR A 687 6.79 16.33 18.56
CA THR A 687 6.61 15.85 17.18
C THR A 687 7.03 16.97 16.24
N GLY A 688 7.85 16.65 15.24
CA GLY A 688 8.28 17.61 14.23
C GLY A 688 7.11 18.29 13.50
N PRO A 689 7.37 19.40 12.77
CA PRO A 689 6.33 20.15 12.08
C PRO A 689 5.51 19.29 11.12
N TYR A 690 4.19 19.42 11.18
CA TYR A 690 3.28 18.86 10.19
C TYR A 690 2.13 19.83 9.92
N LEU A 691 1.43 19.63 8.80
CA LEU A 691 0.33 20.50 8.40
C LEU A 691 -0.92 20.26 9.26
N ASP A 692 -1.46 21.29 9.90
CA ASP A 692 -2.68 21.19 10.71
C ASP A 692 -3.91 20.94 9.84
N VAL A 693 -4.79 20.05 10.27
CA VAL A 693 -6.06 19.74 9.59
C VAL A 693 -7.09 20.87 9.70
N GLY A 694 -6.97 21.72 10.71
CA GLY A 694 -7.89 22.82 10.96
C GLY A 694 -7.60 24.09 10.16
N GLY A 695 -6.51 24.13 9.40
CA GLY A 695 -6.11 25.30 8.59
C GLY A 695 -5.11 26.24 9.26
N ALA A 696 -4.55 25.90 10.43
CA ALA A 696 -3.61 26.77 11.16
C ALA A 696 -2.19 26.85 10.55
N GLY A 697 -1.95 26.20 9.41
CA GLY A 697 -0.63 26.06 8.81
C GLY A 697 0.19 24.93 9.45
N TYR A 698 1.52 25.07 9.44
CA TYR A 698 2.39 24.08 10.06
C TYR A 698 2.39 24.22 11.58
N VAL A 699 2.20 23.10 12.28
CA VAL A 699 2.16 23.03 13.74
C VAL A 699 3.18 22.05 14.29
N VAL A 700 3.62 22.32 15.52
CA VAL A 700 4.44 21.42 16.32
C VAL A 700 3.59 20.94 17.49
N THR A 701 3.53 19.62 17.69
CA THR A 701 2.78 19.05 18.80
C THR A 701 3.69 18.66 19.94
N ILE A 702 3.28 19.03 21.16
CA ILE A 702 3.77 18.42 22.39
C ILE A 702 2.73 17.42 22.90
N SER A 703 3.16 16.21 23.21
CA SER A 703 2.30 15.13 23.71
C SER A 703 2.84 14.43 24.96
N HIS A 704 1.96 13.87 25.77
CA HIS A 704 2.32 13.15 27.00
C HIS A 704 1.32 12.02 27.32
N THR A 705 1.81 10.89 27.82
CA THR A 705 0.97 9.75 28.21
C THR A 705 0.33 9.96 29.58
N VAL A 706 -0.94 9.57 29.72
CA VAL A 706 -1.68 9.61 30.99
C VAL A 706 -1.67 8.22 31.59
N HIS A 707 -1.25 8.07 32.85
CA HIS A 707 -1.15 6.76 33.50
C HIS A 707 -2.22 6.57 34.58
N SER A 708 -2.60 5.32 34.85
CA SER A 708 -3.63 4.97 35.84
C SER A 708 -3.22 5.18 37.30
N SER A 709 -1.94 5.35 37.62
CA SER A 709 -1.43 5.48 39.00
C SER A 709 -0.59 6.74 39.18
N SER A 710 -0.76 7.44 40.29
CA SER A 710 -0.05 8.69 40.63
C SER A 710 1.40 8.52 41.11
N ALA A 711 1.87 7.28 41.33
CA ALA A 711 3.27 7.03 41.67
C ALA A 711 4.16 7.26 40.44
N GLN A 712 4.95 8.34 40.47
CA GLN A 712 5.77 8.90 39.37
C GLN A 712 6.82 7.95 38.74
N MET A 713 6.86 6.65 39.06
CA MET A 713 7.87 5.73 38.54
C MET A 713 7.51 4.24 38.61
N SER A 714 6.27 3.88 38.96
CA SER A 714 5.82 2.49 38.76
C SER A 714 5.39 2.29 37.30
N SER A 715 5.53 1.08 36.77
CA SER A 715 5.09 0.58 35.46
C SER A 715 3.57 0.66 35.22
N GLY A 716 2.97 1.80 35.55
CA GLY A 716 1.54 2.09 35.44
C GLY A 716 1.15 2.24 33.97
N HIS A 717 -0.01 1.68 33.63
CA HIS A 717 -0.49 1.58 32.26
C HIS A 717 -0.95 2.94 31.72
N SER A 718 -0.55 3.28 30.48
CA SER A 718 -1.07 4.46 29.76
C SER A 718 -2.54 4.25 29.39
N VAL A 719 -3.42 5.13 29.85
CA VAL A 719 -4.88 5.08 29.64
C VAL A 719 -5.36 6.07 28.57
N ALA A 720 -4.58 7.11 28.29
CA ALA A 720 -4.85 8.12 27.26
C ALA A 720 -3.55 8.85 26.88
N VAL A 721 -3.59 9.63 25.80
CA VAL A 721 -2.53 10.56 25.41
C VAL A 721 -3.12 11.96 25.31
N MET A 722 -2.48 12.93 25.96
CA MET A 722 -2.80 14.34 25.79
C MET A 722 -1.82 14.99 24.81
N GLY A 723 -2.31 15.94 24.02
CA GLY A 723 -1.53 16.69 23.05
C GLY A 723 -1.94 18.16 23.00
N ILE A 724 -0.97 19.02 22.67
CA ILE A 724 -1.15 20.46 22.48
C ILE A 724 -0.40 20.85 21.20
N ASP A 725 -1.11 21.51 20.29
CA ASP A 725 -0.53 22.04 19.07
C ASP A 725 -0.12 23.50 19.27
N PHE A 726 1.10 23.81 18.87
CA PHE A 726 1.63 25.16 18.81
C PHE A 726 1.89 25.55 17.36
N THR A 727 1.82 26.84 17.07
CA THR A 727 2.28 27.37 15.78
C THR A 727 3.76 27.05 15.59
N LEU A 728 4.18 26.78 14.34
CA LEU A 728 5.58 26.47 14.01
C LEU A 728 6.58 27.48 14.61
N ARG A 729 6.25 28.77 14.53
CA ARG A 729 7.14 29.87 14.94
C ARG A 729 7.30 30.02 16.46
N TYR A 730 6.39 29.45 17.25
CA TYR A 730 6.41 29.61 18.70
C TYR A 730 7.70 29.07 19.33
N PHE A 731 8.13 27.85 18.97
CA PHE A 731 9.34 27.26 19.55
C PHE A 731 10.62 27.98 19.13
N TYR A 732 10.62 28.61 17.94
CA TYR A 732 11.72 29.46 17.53
C TYR A 732 11.78 30.75 18.36
N LYS A 733 10.63 31.39 18.62
CA LYS A 733 10.54 32.52 19.55
C LYS A 733 11.06 32.15 20.94
N VAL A 734 10.58 31.03 21.51
CA VAL A 734 11.03 30.54 22.82
C VAL A 734 12.55 30.34 22.84
N LEU A 735 13.12 29.77 21.78
CA LEU A 735 14.56 29.57 21.66
C LEU A 735 15.33 30.90 21.69
N MET A 736 14.86 31.92 20.97
CA MET A 736 15.49 33.25 20.94
C MET A 736 15.36 34.00 22.26
N ASP A 737 14.19 33.91 22.90
CA ASP A 737 13.92 34.58 24.17
C ASP A 737 14.75 33.97 25.32
N LEU A 738 14.96 32.64 25.31
CA LEU A 738 15.75 31.95 26.33
C LEU A 738 17.26 31.99 26.10
N LEU A 739 17.71 32.09 24.85
CA LEU A 739 19.12 32.10 24.48
C LEU A 739 19.46 33.37 23.66
N PRO A 740 19.73 34.50 24.32
CA PRO A 740 20.04 35.76 23.63
C PRO A 740 21.25 35.68 22.69
N VAL A 741 22.18 34.74 22.95
CA VAL A 741 23.35 34.47 22.10
C VAL A 741 22.94 34.10 20.67
N CYS A 742 21.77 33.50 20.50
CA CYS A 742 21.25 33.11 19.19
C CYS A 742 20.80 34.32 18.34
N ASN A 743 20.62 35.50 18.95
CA ASN A 743 20.12 36.72 18.29
C ASN A 743 21.21 37.78 18.04
N GLN A 744 22.46 37.54 18.46
CA GLN A 744 23.52 38.57 18.48
C GLN A 744 23.97 39.06 17.08
N ASP A 745 23.82 38.24 16.03
CA ASP A 745 24.24 38.57 14.65
C ASP A 745 23.14 38.28 13.60
N GLY A 746 21.86 38.34 14.00
CA GLY A 746 20.73 37.97 13.13
C GLY A 746 20.74 36.50 12.69
N GLY A 747 21.39 35.63 13.46
CA GLY A 747 21.55 34.20 13.17
C GLY A 747 22.65 33.83 12.17
N ASN A 748 23.45 34.78 11.67
CA ASN A 748 24.41 34.52 10.59
C ASN A 748 25.70 33.80 11.04
N LYS A 749 26.19 34.04 12.27
CA LYS A 749 27.39 33.35 12.80
C LYS A 749 27.06 32.28 13.82
N ILE A 750 26.06 32.52 14.66
CA ILE A 750 25.58 31.57 15.65
C ILE A 750 24.17 31.15 15.30
N ARG A 751 23.99 29.87 15.00
CA ARG A 751 22.72 29.25 14.65
C ARG A 751 22.27 28.35 15.79
N CYS A 752 21.03 28.51 16.21
CA CYS A 752 20.44 27.70 17.27
C CYS A 752 19.24 26.95 16.74
N PHE A 753 19.06 25.72 17.20
CA PHE A 753 17.95 24.88 16.78
C PHE A 753 17.46 23.94 17.86
N ILE A 754 16.23 23.47 17.69
CA ILE A 754 15.64 22.36 18.44
C ILE A 754 15.35 21.25 17.45
N MET A 755 15.73 20.01 17.79
CA MET A 755 15.40 18.82 17.00
C MET A 755 14.79 17.73 17.88
N GLU A 756 13.90 16.92 17.30
CA GLU A 756 13.40 15.72 17.96
C GLU A 756 14.38 14.52 17.80
N ASP A 757 14.03 13.38 18.39
CA ASP A 757 14.89 12.20 18.47
C ASP A 757 15.04 11.41 17.17
N ARG A 758 14.40 11.83 16.08
CA ARG A 758 14.73 11.38 14.71
C ARG A 758 15.53 12.40 13.91
N GLY A 759 15.84 13.57 14.46
CA GLY A 759 16.63 14.62 13.82
C GLY A 759 15.82 15.61 12.97
N TYR A 760 14.49 15.52 12.96
CA TYR A 760 13.64 16.55 12.37
C TYR A 760 13.65 17.82 13.22
N LEU A 761 13.74 18.96 12.57
CA LEU A 761 13.87 20.27 13.21
C LEU A 761 12.51 20.76 13.69
N VAL A 762 12.41 21.06 14.98
CA VAL A 762 11.26 21.69 15.63
C VAL A 762 11.36 23.22 15.54
N ALA A 763 12.57 23.76 15.68
CA ALA A 763 12.85 25.18 15.58
C ALA A 763 14.21 25.38 14.91
N HIS A 764 14.27 26.22 13.87
CA HIS A 764 15.49 26.52 13.13
C HIS A 764 15.27 27.81 12.30
N PRO A 765 16.27 28.68 12.08
CA PRO A 765 16.09 29.91 11.29
C PRO A 765 15.53 29.67 9.88
N THR A 766 15.93 28.58 9.22
CA THR A 766 15.44 28.25 7.86
C THR A 766 14.02 27.68 7.81
N LEU A 767 13.41 27.32 8.95
CA LEU A 767 12.00 26.93 9.00
C LEU A 767 11.06 28.14 8.93
N ILE A 768 11.58 29.33 9.25
CA ILE A 768 10.83 30.59 9.26
C ILE A 768 11.25 31.53 8.13
N ASP A 769 12.25 31.15 7.33
CA ASP A 769 12.78 31.93 6.22
C ASP A 769 11.81 31.86 5.01
N PRO A 770 11.31 33.01 4.51
CA PRO A 770 10.47 33.07 3.32
C PRO A 770 11.12 32.47 2.07
N LYS A 771 12.45 32.42 2.00
CA LYS A 771 13.20 31.87 0.86
C LYS A 771 13.34 30.34 0.90
N GLY A 772 12.84 29.67 1.94
CA GLY A 772 12.91 28.21 2.06
C GLY A 772 12.01 27.49 1.04
N HIS A 773 12.60 26.86 0.02
CA HIS A 773 11.84 26.17 -1.05
C HIS A 773 11.55 24.68 -0.78
N ALA A 774 11.91 24.16 0.40
CA ALA A 774 11.70 22.75 0.77
C ALA A 774 10.49 22.59 1.71
N PRO A 775 9.72 21.48 1.61
CA PRO A 775 8.59 21.23 2.49
C PRO A 775 9.02 21.25 3.96
N VAL A 776 8.28 22.00 4.78
CA VAL A 776 8.63 22.30 6.18
C VAL A 776 8.70 21.00 7.00
N GLU A 777 7.83 20.05 6.73
CA GLU A 777 7.74 18.74 7.39
C GLU A 777 8.91 17.79 7.04
N GLN A 778 9.81 18.18 6.13
CA GLN A 778 10.93 17.36 5.64
C GLN A 778 12.30 17.95 6.01
N GLN A 779 12.32 18.99 6.84
CA GLN A 779 13.55 19.65 7.26
C GLN A 779 14.23 18.88 8.41
N HIS A 780 15.15 18.01 8.02
CA HIS A 780 16.01 17.24 8.90
C HIS A 780 17.36 17.96 9.13
N ILE A 781 18.03 17.68 10.25
CA ILE A 781 19.35 18.26 10.57
C ILE A 781 20.38 18.02 9.45
N THR A 782 20.31 16.90 8.74
CA THR A 782 21.19 16.59 7.59
C THR A 782 20.99 17.53 6.39
N HIS A 783 19.80 18.13 6.24
CA HIS A 783 19.50 19.10 5.19
C HIS A 783 20.00 20.50 5.54
N LYS A 784 19.90 20.90 6.82
CA LYS A 784 20.11 22.29 7.24
C LYS A 784 21.44 22.54 7.94
N GLU A 785 22.02 21.51 8.56
CA GLU A 785 23.28 21.56 9.30
C GLU A 785 24.22 20.40 8.90
N PRO A 786 24.64 20.31 7.62
CA PRO A 786 25.39 19.14 7.11
C PRO A 786 26.76 18.96 7.79
N LEU A 787 27.45 20.04 8.15
CA LEU A 787 28.73 19.97 8.87
C LEU A 787 28.58 19.33 10.26
N VAL A 788 27.52 19.71 10.98
CA VAL A 788 27.18 19.17 12.29
C VAL A 788 26.74 17.72 12.15
N ALA A 789 25.84 17.43 11.20
CA ALA A 789 25.37 16.08 10.95
C ALA A 789 26.53 15.11 10.63
N ASN A 790 27.49 15.52 9.80
CA ASN A 790 28.63 14.69 9.43
C ASN A 790 29.55 14.37 10.62
N ASP A 791 29.75 15.32 11.55
CA ASP A 791 30.54 15.05 12.77
C ASP A 791 29.76 14.20 13.79
N ILE A 792 28.47 14.50 13.99
CA ILE A 792 27.57 13.78 14.89
C ILE A 792 27.52 12.27 14.58
N LEU A 793 27.58 11.88 13.30
CA LEU A 793 27.58 10.47 12.89
C LEU A 793 28.81 9.69 13.37
N ASN A 794 29.92 10.37 13.67
CA ASN A 794 31.13 9.75 14.20
C ASN A 794 31.07 9.51 15.72
N HIS A 795 30.11 10.10 16.43
CA HIS A 795 29.95 9.86 17.87
C HIS A 795 29.45 8.44 18.15
N PRO A 796 30.22 7.62 18.88
CA PRO A 796 29.83 6.25 19.16
C PRO A 796 28.56 6.22 20.01
N ASN A 797 27.59 5.37 19.63
CA ASN A 797 26.34 5.13 20.36
C ASN A 797 25.41 6.35 20.51
N PHE A 798 25.65 7.46 19.81
CA PHE A 798 24.77 8.62 19.85
C PHE A 798 23.71 8.60 18.75
N VAL A 799 24.10 8.37 17.49
CA VAL A 799 23.18 8.28 16.35
C VAL A 799 23.22 6.88 15.76
N LYS A 800 22.05 6.35 15.42
CA LYS A 800 21.91 5.10 14.68
C LYS A 800 21.12 5.36 13.41
N LYS A 801 21.65 4.92 12.27
CA LYS A 801 20.88 4.82 11.03
C LYS A 801 20.02 3.57 11.06
N ASN A 802 18.74 3.75 10.78
CA ASN A 802 17.77 2.68 10.70
C ASN A 802 17.14 2.68 9.31
N LEU A 803 16.60 1.53 8.94
CA LEU A 803 15.90 1.32 7.70
C LEU A 803 14.71 0.38 7.96
N CYS A 804 13.65 0.50 7.18
CA CYS A 804 12.46 -0.33 7.29
C CYS A 804 11.80 -0.53 5.91
N ASN A 805 11.02 -1.59 5.76
CA ASN A 805 10.25 -1.90 4.55
C ASN A 805 8.79 -1.48 4.74
N SER A 806 8.32 -0.58 3.90
CA SER A 806 6.92 -0.22 3.78
C SER A 806 6.30 -0.99 2.62
N PHE A 807 5.48 -1.99 2.96
CA PHE A 807 4.79 -2.82 1.96
C PHE A 807 3.56 -2.11 1.36
N SER A 808 3.08 -1.04 2.01
CA SER A 808 1.92 -0.27 1.54
C SER A 808 2.26 0.61 0.34
N ASP A 809 3.38 1.35 0.43
CA ASP A 809 3.87 2.25 -0.63
C ASP A 809 4.99 1.60 -1.47
N ARG A 810 5.40 0.36 -1.12
CA ARG A 810 6.43 -0.44 -1.80
C ARG A 810 7.82 0.20 -1.75
N THR A 811 8.18 0.78 -0.60
CA THR A 811 9.48 1.44 -0.38
C THR A 811 10.28 0.85 0.77
N VAL A 812 11.60 1.01 0.73
CA VAL A 812 12.52 0.91 1.88
C VAL A 812 12.78 2.33 2.37
N GLN A 813 12.37 2.65 3.60
CA GLN A 813 12.55 3.97 4.19
C GLN A 813 13.80 3.97 5.09
N ARG A 814 14.67 4.96 4.91
CA ARG A 814 15.88 5.21 5.73
C ARG A 814 15.65 6.41 6.62
N PHE A 815 16.00 6.28 7.90
CA PHE A 815 15.80 7.33 8.89
C PHE A 815 16.81 7.22 10.03
N TYR A 816 16.87 8.27 10.87
CA TYR A 816 17.80 8.36 11.97
C TYR A 816 17.10 8.15 13.32
N LYS A 817 17.85 7.66 14.30
CA LYS A 817 17.43 7.62 15.71
C LYS A 817 18.58 8.11 16.59
N PHE A 818 18.30 9.15 17.36
CA PHE A 818 19.23 9.78 18.29
C PHE A 818 19.01 9.24 19.70
N ASN A 819 20.10 9.07 20.45
CA ASN A 819 20.07 8.50 21.78
C ASN A 819 19.62 9.54 22.82
N THR A 820 18.39 9.39 23.31
CA THR A 820 17.78 10.26 24.34
C THR A 820 18.29 9.97 25.76
N SER A 821 19.20 9.03 25.94
CA SER A 821 19.87 8.79 27.24
C SER A 821 21.22 9.50 27.38
N LEU A 822 21.56 10.41 26.45
CA LEU A 822 22.79 11.20 26.53
C LEU A 822 22.86 11.99 27.85
N VAL A 823 23.99 11.88 28.55
CA VAL A 823 24.31 12.63 29.77
C VAL A 823 25.43 13.61 29.46
N GLY A 824 25.20 14.90 29.72
CA GLY A 824 26.14 15.97 29.38
C GLY A 824 25.94 16.51 27.97
N ASP A 825 26.95 17.23 27.48
CA ASP A 825 26.90 17.92 26.20
C ASP A 825 27.73 17.18 25.15
N LEU A 826 27.19 17.09 23.94
CA LEU A 826 27.94 16.67 22.76
C LEU A 826 28.64 17.88 22.16
N THR A 827 29.93 17.76 21.88
CA THR A 827 30.73 18.75 21.16
C THR A 827 31.58 18.04 20.11
N ASN A 828 32.16 18.79 19.17
CA ASN A 828 32.99 18.25 18.08
C ASN A 828 33.94 17.12 18.53
N LEU A 829 33.81 15.92 17.94
CA LEU A 829 34.64 14.75 18.26
C LEU A 829 35.99 14.78 17.57
N VAL A 830 36.01 15.11 16.29
CA VAL A 830 37.25 15.14 15.50
C VAL A 830 37.94 16.49 15.73
N HIS A 831 39.18 16.46 16.20
CA HIS A 831 40.00 17.67 16.41
C HIS A 831 40.76 18.02 15.12
N GLY A 832 40.05 18.55 14.13
CA GLY A 832 40.60 19.24 12.95
C GLY A 832 40.05 20.66 12.80
N SER A 833 40.49 21.43 11.79
CA SER A 833 39.98 22.79 11.53
C SER A 833 38.53 22.75 11.01
N HIS A 834 37.57 22.50 11.90
CA HIS A 834 36.15 22.54 11.56
C HIS A 834 35.67 23.98 11.51
N CYS A 835 35.08 24.37 10.39
CA CYS A 835 34.46 25.68 10.22
C CYS A 835 33.25 25.90 11.14
N SER A 836 32.71 24.86 11.79
CA SER A 836 31.59 24.96 12.72
C SER A 836 31.91 24.26 14.03
N LYS A 837 31.86 25.01 15.13
CA LYS A 837 31.88 24.46 16.50
C LYS A 837 30.46 24.33 16.99
N TYR A 838 30.07 23.18 17.51
CA TYR A 838 28.71 22.99 18.02
C TYR A 838 28.69 22.44 19.45
N ARG A 839 27.59 22.72 20.13
CA ARG A 839 27.22 22.11 21.41
C ARG A 839 25.78 21.62 21.30
N LEU A 840 25.56 20.36 21.59
CA LEU A 840 24.25 19.72 21.54
C LEU A 840 23.92 19.12 22.91
N THR A 841 22.79 19.52 23.49
CA THR A 841 22.35 19.09 24.81
C THR A 841 20.92 18.56 24.73
N ARG A 842 20.64 17.46 25.42
CA ARG A 842 19.27 16.96 25.56
C ARG A 842 18.46 17.85 26.49
N ILE A 843 17.21 18.14 26.14
CA ILE A 843 16.26 18.78 27.06
C ILE A 843 15.77 17.73 28.08
N PRO A 844 16.02 17.92 29.39
CA PRO A 844 15.61 16.96 30.41
C PRO A 844 14.10 16.72 30.43
N GLY A 845 13.68 15.46 30.60
CA GLY A 845 12.26 15.08 30.63
C GLY A 845 11.58 15.01 29.26
N THR A 846 12.33 15.20 28.16
CA THR A 846 11.78 15.15 26.78
C THR A 846 12.59 14.24 25.85
N ASN A 847 12.10 14.06 24.62
CA ASN A 847 12.81 13.43 23.49
C ASN A 847 13.61 14.44 22.63
N ALA A 848 13.61 15.73 22.97
CA ALA A 848 14.19 16.77 22.13
C ALA A 848 15.61 17.19 22.56
N PHE A 849 16.35 17.75 21.62
CA PHE A 849 17.71 18.27 21.80
C PHE A 849 17.77 19.73 21.38
N VAL A 850 18.59 20.52 22.08
CA VAL A 850 18.94 21.90 21.71
C VAL A 850 20.36 21.91 21.20
N GLY A 851 20.56 22.50 20.03
CA GLY A 851 21.86 22.69 19.40
C GLY A 851 22.22 24.16 19.27
N ILE A 852 23.48 24.50 19.53
CA ILE A 852 24.09 25.79 19.23
C ILE A 852 25.28 25.53 18.33
N VAL A 853 25.32 26.19 17.17
CA VAL A 853 26.36 26.07 16.16
C VAL A 853 27.00 27.44 15.96
N ASN A 854 28.31 27.52 16.10
CA ASN A 854 29.09 28.72 15.84
C ASN A 854 29.97 28.47 14.62
N GLU A 855 29.69 29.16 13.53
CA GLU A 855 30.38 29.05 12.26
C GLU A 855 31.43 30.15 12.10
N THR A 856 32.65 29.75 11.79
CA THR A 856 33.84 30.59 11.70
C THR A 856 34.38 30.73 10.28
N CYS A 857 33.92 29.91 9.32
CA CYS A 857 34.28 30.02 7.90
C CYS A 857 33.22 29.42 6.98
N ASP A 858 33.14 29.90 5.75
CA ASP A 858 32.26 29.36 4.71
C ASP A 858 32.82 28.05 4.16
N SER A 859 32.27 26.92 4.60
CA SER A 859 32.63 25.60 4.10
C SER A 859 31.40 24.88 3.53
N LEU A 860 31.55 24.39 2.30
CA LEU A 860 30.52 23.57 1.65
C LEU A 860 30.69 22.11 2.08
N ALA A 861 29.90 21.68 3.05
CA ALA A 861 29.65 20.25 3.25
C ALA A 861 28.27 19.89 2.70
N PHE A 862 28.18 18.70 2.13
CA PHE A 862 26.96 18.18 1.54
C PHE A 862 26.72 16.76 2.06
N CYS A 863 25.52 16.52 2.55
CA CYS A 863 24.99 15.18 2.75
C CYS A 863 24.30 14.75 1.45
N ALA A 864 24.45 13.48 1.05
CA ALA A 864 23.84 12.98 -0.18
C ALA A 864 22.30 13.00 -0.07
N CYS A 865 21.64 13.97 -0.70
CA CYS A 865 20.20 14.21 -0.53
C CYS A 865 19.54 14.64 -1.84
N SER A 866 18.32 14.15 -2.10
CA SER A 866 17.45 14.74 -3.12
C SER A 866 16.86 16.04 -2.58
N MET A 867 16.82 17.08 -3.42
CA MET A 867 16.32 18.42 -3.05
C MET A 867 14.84 18.60 -3.41
N VAL A 868 14.23 17.61 -4.06
CA VAL A 868 12.88 17.72 -4.65
C VAL A 868 11.95 16.63 -4.13
N ASP A 869 12.47 15.43 -3.92
CA ASP A 869 11.70 14.29 -3.44
C ASP A 869 12.45 13.53 -2.34
N ARG A 870 11.81 12.48 -1.83
CA ARG A 870 12.39 11.62 -0.81
C ARG A 870 13.26 10.52 -1.39
N LEU A 871 13.55 10.49 -2.70
CA LEU A 871 14.31 9.37 -3.27
C LEU A 871 15.77 9.39 -2.81
N CYS A 872 16.26 8.24 -2.35
CA CYS A 872 17.68 8.11 -2.05
C CYS A 872 18.51 8.21 -3.33
N LEU A 873 19.63 8.95 -3.28
CA LEU A 873 20.58 9.01 -4.41
C LEU A 873 21.31 7.68 -4.64
N ASN A 874 21.44 6.83 -3.61
CA ASN A 874 22.03 5.50 -3.71
C ASN A 874 21.29 4.48 -2.82
N CYS A 875 20.57 3.56 -3.46
CA CYS A 875 19.80 2.54 -2.76
C CYS A 875 20.58 1.29 -2.36
N HIS A 876 21.79 1.08 -2.88
CA HIS A 876 22.54 -0.17 -2.68
C HIS A 876 23.53 -0.12 -1.51
N ARG A 877 23.88 1.07 -1.02
CA ARG A 877 24.85 1.25 0.08
C ARG A 877 24.30 2.22 1.13
N MET A 878 24.49 1.89 2.41
CA MET A 878 24.14 2.72 3.56
C MET A 878 25.20 2.54 4.66
N GLU A 879 26.19 3.42 4.73
CA GLU A 879 27.22 3.37 5.77
C GLU A 879 26.86 4.25 6.97
N GLN A 880 27.21 3.81 8.18
CA GLN A 880 26.88 4.52 9.41
C GLN A 880 27.50 5.93 9.47
N ASN A 881 28.71 6.12 8.95
CA ASN A 881 29.46 7.38 9.08
C ASN A 881 29.30 8.30 7.85
N GLU A 882 28.77 7.83 6.73
CA GLU A 882 28.54 8.67 5.54
C GLU A 882 27.28 9.52 5.76
N CYS A 883 27.31 10.83 5.52
CA CYS A 883 26.10 11.65 5.69
C CYS A 883 25.12 11.51 4.51
N GLU A 884 23.87 11.12 4.79
CA GLU A 884 22.74 11.08 3.82
C GLU A 884 21.46 11.60 4.47
N CYS A 885 20.47 12.05 3.72
CA CYS A 885 19.20 12.47 4.30
C CYS A 885 18.24 11.29 4.49
N PRO A 886 17.23 11.41 5.39
CA PRO A 886 16.11 10.49 5.39
C PRO A 886 15.51 10.40 3.98
N CYS A 887 15.38 9.19 3.47
CA CYS A 887 15.02 8.96 2.08
C CYS A 887 14.39 7.56 1.89
N GLU A 888 13.81 7.35 0.73
CA GLU A 888 13.02 6.18 0.34
C GLU A 888 13.64 5.56 -0.91
N CYS A 889 13.72 4.23 -0.92
CA CYS A 889 14.15 3.42 -2.05
C CYS A 889 13.01 2.51 -2.50
N PRO A 890 12.95 2.08 -3.77
CA PRO A 890 12.03 1.01 -4.16
C PRO A 890 12.32 -0.27 -3.37
N LEU A 891 11.28 -0.98 -2.95
CA LEU A 891 11.37 -2.30 -2.31
C LEU A 891 11.57 -3.38 -3.40
N GLU A 892 12.71 -4.07 -3.38
CA GLU A 892 13.05 -5.13 -4.34
C GLU A 892 12.64 -6.52 -3.84
N VAL A 893 11.60 -7.08 -4.47
CA VAL A 893 11.18 -8.47 -4.22
C VAL A 893 11.94 -9.42 -5.15
N ASN A 894 12.47 -10.52 -4.61
CA ASN A 894 12.92 -11.67 -5.38
C ASN A 894 11.70 -12.39 -5.98
N GLU A 895 11.63 -12.35 -7.30
CA GLU A 895 10.39 -12.58 -8.02
C GLU A 895 10.04 -14.06 -8.15
N CYS A 896 10.98 -14.98 -7.96
CA CYS A 896 10.72 -16.42 -8.04
C CYS A 896 10.42 -17.07 -6.70
N THR A 897 10.87 -16.46 -5.61
CA THR A 897 10.46 -16.91 -4.28
C THR A 897 9.26 -16.11 -3.76
N GLY A 898 8.99 -14.94 -4.34
CA GLY A 898 8.08 -13.95 -3.75
C GLY A 898 8.64 -13.36 -2.45
N ASN A 899 9.92 -13.62 -2.15
CA ASN A 899 10.57 -13.15 -0.93
C ASN A 899 11.36 -11.87 -1.20
N LEU A 900 11.53 -11.02 -0.19
CA LEU A 900 12.46 -9.90 -0.30
C LEU A 900 13.90 -10.36 -0.60
N THR A 901 14.69 -9.53 -1.28
CA THR A 901 16.13 -9.81 -1.49
C THR A 901 16.85 -10.02 -0.15
N ASN A 902 17.97 -10.76 -0.11
CA ASN A 902 18.68 -11.09 1.15
C ASN A 902 19.11 -9.87 1.99
N ALA A 903 19.26 -8.70 1.36
CA ALA A 903 19.55 -7.44 2.05
C ALA A 903 18.28 -6.87 2.69
N GLU A 904 17.17 -6.84 1.95
CA GLU A 904 15.91 -6.26 2.38
C GLU A 904 15.09 -7.15 3.31
N SER A 905 15.26 -8.48 3.20
CA SER A 905 14.61 -9.46 4.07
C SER A 905 15.07 -9.39 5.52
N ARG A 906 16.07 -8.56 5.85
CA ARG A 906 16.52 -8.30 7.22
C ARG A 906 15.94 -7.02 7.81
N ASN A 907 15.25 -6.24 6.99
CA ASN A 907 14.74 -4.95 7.41
C ASN A 907 13.42 -5.15 8.17
N PRO A 908 13.20 -4.41 9.27
CA PRO A 908 11.88 -4.35 9.90
C PRO A 908 10.80 -3.82 8.95
N SER A 909 9.53 -4.16 9.19
CA SER A 909 8.41 -3.42 8.57
C SER A 909 8.45 -1.93 8.98
N CYS A 910 7.96 -0.98 8.20
CA CYS A 910 7.88 0.41 8.67
C CYS A 910 6.80 0.60 9.75
N GLU A 911 6.92 1.70 10.51
CA GLU A 911 5.86 2.14 11.41
C GLU A 911 4.59 2.49 10.60
N VAL A 912 3.46 2.53 11.29
CA VAL A 912 2.14 2.77 10.69
C VAL A 912 2.18 3.95 9.72
N HIS A 913 1.80 3.70 8.47
CA HIS A 913 1.69 4.73 7.44
C HIS A 913 0.77 5.85 7.94
N GLN A 914 1.22 7.11 7.79
CA GLN A 914 0.37 8.24 8.15
C GLN A 914 -0.85 8.26 7.24
N GLU A 915 -2.02 8.10 7.84
CA GLU A 915 -3.28 8.18 7.11
C GLU A 915 -3.42 9.60 6.52
N PRO A 916 -3.80 9.73 5.23
CA PRO A 916 -3.89 11.01 4.56
C PRO A 916 -4.89 11.91 5.28
N MET A 917 -4.54 13.19 5.42
CA MET A 917 -5.39 14.18 6.06
C MET A 917 -6.43 14.70 5.07
N THR A 918 -7.70 14.56 5.41
CA THR A 918 -8.81 15.14 4.63
C THR A 918 -9.34 16.36 5.37
N PHE A 919 -9.38 17.50 4.68
CA PHE A 919 -10.03 18.70 5.19
C PHE A 919 -11.54 18.54 5.02
N THR A 920 -12.31 18.67 6.10
CA THR A 920 -13.77 18.59 6.02
C THR A 920 -14.30 19.86 5.37
N ALA A 921 -14.74 19.76 4.11
CA ALA A 921 -15.32 20.88 3.39
C ALA A 921 -16.62 21.34 4.06
N ILE A 922 -16.75 22.65 4.22
CA ILE A 922 -17.96 23.32 4.71
C ILE A 922 -18.60 24.02 3.53
N ASP A 923 -19.92 24.21 3.56
CA ASP A 923 -20.62 25.02 2.57
C ASP A 923 -19.98 26.43 2.51
N PRO A 924 -19.50 26.89 1.34
CA PRO A 924 -18.88 28.22 1.20
C PRO A 924 -19.77 29.36 1.71
N SER A 925 -21.09 29.24 1.57
CA SER A 925 -22.04 30.24 2.05
C SER A 925 -22.07 30.35 3.57
N LEU A 926 -21.85 29.24 4.27
CA LEU A 926 -21.73 29.20 5.73
C LEU A 926 -20.37 29.73 6.18
N GLN A 927 -19.32 29.48 5.41
CA GLN A 927 -17.97 29.97 5.71
C GLN A 927 -17.90 31.50 5.68
N ASP A 928 -18.49 32.15 4.68
CA ASP A 928 -18.48 33.62 4.58
C ASP A 928 -19.34 34.32 5.65
N ALA A 929 -20.32 33.62 6.23
CA ALA A 929 -21.24 34.18 7.22
C ALA A 929 -20.71 34.13 8.67
N LEU A 930 -19.72 33.28 8.96
CA LEU A 930 -19.25 33.02 10.32
C LEU A 930 -18.04 33.91 10.70
N PRO A 931 -18.02 34.48 11.92
CA PRO A 931 -16.85 35.21 12.41
C PRO A 931 -15.68 34.26 12.74
N GLN A 932 -14.46 34.77 12.72
CA GLN A 932 -13.29 34.03 13.25
C GLN A 932 -13.43 33.85 14.77
N CYS A 933 -13.10 32.67 15.29
CA CYS A 933 -13.18 32.36 16.71
C CYS A 933 -12.18 33.19 17.53
N ILE A 934 -11.00 33.45 16.98
CA ILE A 934 -9.92 34.16 17.65
C ILE A 934 -9.65 35.45 16.88
N ASN A 935 -9.52 36.57 17.60
CA ASN A 935 -9.05 37.82 17.06
C ASN A 935 -7.73 38.20 17.73
N THR A 936 -6.62 37.95 17.04
CA THR A 936 -5.26 38.17 17.57
C THR A 936 -4.71 39.57 17.31
N GLN A 937 -5.49 40.41 16.62
CA GLN A 937 -5.18 41.82 16.33
C GLN A 937 -3.77 42.00 15.74
N CYS A 938 -3.41 41.19 14.74
CA CYS A 938 -2.06 41.17 14.13
C CYS A 938 -1.56 42.57 13.76
N ASN A 939 -2.43 43.40 13.17
CA ASN A 939 -2.08 44.74 12.71
C ASN A 939 -1.67 45.72 13.82
N GLN A 940 -1.98 45.42 15.09
CA GLN A 940 -1.53 46.23 16.23
C GLN A 940 -0.11 45.88 16.69
N ARG A 941 0.46 44.77 16.20
CA ARG A 941 1.80 44.29 16.56
C ARG A 941 2.82 44.89 15.61
N THR A 942 3.56 45.88 16.10
CA THR A 942 4.54 46.63 15.29
C THR A 942 5.92 45.98 15.27
N GLU A 943 6.21 45.08 16.22
CA GLU A 943 7.50 44.43 16.36
C GLU A 943 7.43 42.96 15.92
N SER A 944 8.51 42.51 15.28
CA SER A 944 8.63 41.14 14.78
C SER A 944 8.53 40.13 15.93
N GLY A 945 9.20 40.39 17.07
CA GLY A 945 9.18 39.52 18.25
C GLY A 945 7.80 39.34 18.88
N ASP A 946 6.91 40.32 18.73
CA ASP A 946 5.53 40.28 19.24
C ASP A 946 4.54 39.63 18.26
N CYS A 947 4.88 39.59 16.97
CA CYS A 947 4.12 38.91 15.92
C CYS A 947 4.45 37.41 15.84
N PHE A 948 5.73 37.05 16.06
CA PHE A 948 6.24 35.69 15.89
C PHE A 948 5.49 34.64 16.72
N GLY A 949 4.89 33.67 16.03
CA GLY A 949 4.21 32.54 16.66
C GLY A 949 2.77 32.82 17.10
N VAL A 950 2.29 34.06 17.00
CA VAL A 950 0.91 34.38 17.37
C VAL A 950 -0.06 33.71 16.40
N LEU A 951 -1.17 33.16 16.92
CA LEU A 951 -2.21 32.50 16.12
C LEU A 951 -2.71 33.45 15.02
N ASP A 952 -2.82 32.92 13.81
CA ASP A 952 -3.27 33.62 12.60
C ASP A 952 -2.40 34.83 12.19
N CYS A 953 -1.27 35.11 12.88
CA CYS A 953 -0.39 36.22 12.56
C CYS A 953 0.91 35.78 11.89
N GLU A 954 1.30 36.54 10.87
CA GLU A 954 2.44 36.32 10.01
C GLU A 954 3.25 37.61 9.88
N TRP A 955 4.58 37.51 9.99
CA TRP A 955 5.47 38.66 9.82
C TRP A 955 5.89 38.81 8.36
N CYS A 956 5.35 39.80 7.69
CA CYS A 956 5.51 40.02 6.25
C CYS A 956 6.75 40.83 5.96
N MET A 957 7.61 40.28 5.13
CA MET A 957 8.92 40.89 4.83
C MET A 957 9.28 40.79 3.34
N VAL A 958 8.54 39.99 2.56
CA VAL A 958 8.74 39.80 1.13
C VAL A 958 7.44 40.11 0.38
N ASP A 959 7.57 40.80 -0.75
CA ASP A 959 6.46 41.16 -1.65
C ASP A 959 5.90 39.91 -2.37
N SER A 960 4.77 40.08 -3.06
CA SER A 960 4.03 39.07 -3.82
C SER A 960 4.84 38.35 -4.91
N ASP A 961 6.00 38.88 -5.30
CA ASP A 961 6.93 38.23 -6.22
C ASP A 961 7.79 37.13 -5.57
N GLY A 962 7.71 36.98 -4.24
CA GLY A 962 8.47 36.03 -3.44
C GLY A 962 9.98 36.32 -3.37
N LYS A 963 10.42 37.51 -3.82
CA LYS A 963 11.86 37.86 -3.92
C LYS A 963 12.19 39.23 -3.36
N THR A 964 11.35 40.23 -3.61
CA THR A 964 11.62 41.63 -3.26
C THR A 964 11.30 41.87 -1.79
N HIS A 965 12.24 42.45 -1.03
CA HIS A 965 12.01 42.81 0.36
C HIS A 965 11.12 44.04 0.47
N LEU A 966 10.19 44.02 1.41
CA LEU A 966 9.32 45.16 1.69
C LEU A 966 10.10 46.30 2.37
N ASP A 967 9.83 47.54 1.97
CA ASP A 967 10.42 48.74 2.60
C ASP A 967 10.05 48.87 4.09
N LYS A 968 8.87 48.36 4.47
CA LYS A 968 8.41 48.26 5.85
C LYS A 968 7.78 46.89 6.07
N SER A 969 8.45 46.04 6.84
CA SER A 969 7.86 44.79 7.32
C SER A 969 6.76 45.09 8.35
N TYR A 970 5.72 44.25 8.36
CA TYR A 970 4.56 44.41 9.25
C TYR A 970 3.96 43.05 9.62
N CYS A 971 3.18 43.03 10.69
CA CYS A 971 2.44 41.85 11.11
C CYS A 971 1.04 41.86 10.47
N ALA A 972 0.66 40.76 9.81
CA ALA A 972 -0.62 40.64 9.10
C ALA A 972 -1.27 39.27 9.36
N PRO A 973 -2.57 39.12 9.06
CA PRO A 973 -3.24 37.82 9.10
C PRO A 973 -2.69 36.83 8.08
N GLN A 974 -2.80 35.52 8.36
CA GLN A 974 -2.29 34.45 7.50
C GLN A 974 -2.87 34.44 6.08
N LYS A 975 -4.12 34.92 5.93
CA LYS A 975 -4.79 35.05 4.63
C LYS A 975 -4.17 36.12 3.73
N GLU A 976 -3.60 37.17 4.32
CA GLU A 976 -2.96 38.27 3.60
C GLU A 976 -1.50 37.96 3.29
N CYS A 977 -0.86 37.19 4.16
CA CYS A 977 0.56 36.95 4.12
C CYS A 977 0.87 35.59 4.71
N PHE A 978 1.58 34.74 3.98
CA PHE A 978 1.87 33.38 4.39
C PHE A 978 3.35 33.09 4.24
N GLY A 979 3.98 32.53 5.27
CA GLY A 979 5.42 32.24 5.23
C GLY A 979 6.28 33.51 5.15
N GLY A 980 5.73 34.68 5.51
CA GLY A 980 6.38 35.99 5.38
C GLY A 980 6.36 36.61 3.98
N ILE A 981 5.61 36.04 3.05
CA ILE A 981 5.39 36.54 1.68
C ILE A 981 3.95 37.06 1.54
N VAL A 982 3.80 38.29 1.06
CA VAL A 982 2.48 38.91 0.83
C VAL A 982 1.74 38.18 -0.29
N GLY A 983 0.48 37.81 -0.07
CA GLY A 983 -0.38 37.16 -1.06
C GLY A 983 0.03 35.73 -1.44
N ALA A 984 0.99 35.13 -0.74
CA ALA A 984 1.36 33.74 -0.97
C ALA A 984 0.19 32.80 -0.64
N LYS A 985 -0.06 31.84 -1.55
CA LYS A 985 -1.10 30.83 -1.33
C LYS A 985 -0.71 29.93 -0.16
N SER A 986 -1.69 29.64 0.68
CA SER A 986 -1.51 28.66 1.75
C SER A 986 -1.29 27.26 1.16
N PRO A 987 -0.65 26.32 1.89
CA PRO A 987 -0.42 24.95 1.44
C PRO A 987 -1.71 24.12 1.38
N TYR A 988 -2.83 24.67 1.85
CA TYR A 988 -4.14 24.10 1.66
C TYR A 988 -4.59 24.42 0.23
N VAL A 989 -5.25 23.48 -0.44
CA VAL A 989 -5.73 23.63 -1.83
C VAL A 989 -6.87 24.66 -1.86
N ASP A 990 -6.49 25.94 -1.73
CA ASP A 990 -7.38 27.09 -1.73
C ASP A 990 -7.59 27.52 -3.18
N ASP A 991 -8.52 26.82 -3.84
CA ASP A 991 -9.50 27.40 -4.77
C ASP A 991 -10.42 26.26 -5.24
N LEU A 992 -11.67 26.28 -4.78
CA LEU A 992 -12.78 25.57 -5.41
C LEU A 992 -13.03 26.21 -6.79
N GLY A 993 -12.21 25.83 -7.77
CA GLY A 993 -12.31 26.25 -9.15
C GLY A 993 -11.57 25.24 -10.02
N ALA A 994 -12.33 24.50 -10.84
CA ALA A 994 -11.85 23.43 -11.69
C ALA A 994 -10.54 23.76 -12.44
N ILE A 995 -9.47 23.04 -12.10
CA ILE A 995 -8.47 22.56 -13.06
C ILE A 995 -8.17 21.12 -12.71
N GLY A 996 -8.90 20.21 -13.35
CA GLY A 996 -8.45 18.84 -13.52
C GLY A 996 -7.23 18.79 -14.45
N ASP A 997 -6.39 17.79 -14.20
CA ASP A 997 -5.46 17.16 -15.14
C ASP A 997 -4.12 17.80 -15.55
N GLU A 998 -3.73 19.01 -15.10
CA GLU A 998 -2.38 19.55 -15.41
C GLU A 998 -1.32 19.43 -14.29
N VAL A 999 -1.69 19.06 -13.06
CA VAL A 999 -0.72 18.86 -11.96
C VAL A 999 -0.34 17.38 -11.77
N ILE A 1000 -1.12 16.45 -12.33
CA ILE A 1000 -0.81 15.00 -12.26
C ILE A 1000 0.16 14.59 -13.38
N THR A 1001 0.22 15.31 -14.50
CA THR A 1001 1.05 14.97 -15.66
C THR A 1001 2.51 15.43 -15.56
N LEU A 1002 2.85 16.41 -14.70
CA LEU A 1002 4.26 16.78 -14.46
C LEU A 1002 4.99 15.88 -13.45
N ASN A 1003 4.28 15.01 -12.73
CA ASN A 1003 4.89 14.06 -11.78
C ASN A 1003 5.34 12.74 -12.43
N MET A 1004 5.20 12.58 -13.74
CA MET A 1004 5.60 11.37 -14.47
C MET A 1004 6.88 11.47 -15.31
N ILE A 1005 7.67 12.53 -15.16
CA ILE A 1005 9.06 12.54 -15.63
C ILE A 1005 9.96 13.00 -14.48
N LYS A 1006 10.17 12.09 -13.52
CA LYS A 1006 11.21 12.22 -12.50
C LYS A 1006 12.57 11.89 -13.12
N SER A 1007 13.18 12.88 -13.77
CA SER A 1007 14.61 12.83 -14.07
C SER A 1007 15.35 13.74 -13.10
N ALA A 1008 16.33 13.19 -12.39
CA ALA A 1008 17.34 13.95 -11.66
C ALA A 1008 17.94 15.06 -12.56
N PRO A 1009 18.45 16.17 -12.01
CA PRO A 1009 19.06 17.24 -12.80
C PRO A 1009 20.41 16.75 -13.34
N VAL A 1010 20.36 15.91 -14.38
CA VAL A 1010 21.52 15.44 -15.15
C VAL A 1010 22.07 16.59 -16.01
N GLY A 1011 21.33 17.70 -16.17
CA GLY A 1011 21.68 18.83 -17.02
C GLY A 1011 23.08 19.43 -16.78
N PRO A 1012 23.46 19.82 -15.55
CA PRO A 1012 24.77 20.42 -15.30
C PRO A 1012 25.93 19.41 -15.44
N VAL A 1013 25.70 18.16 -15.02
CA VAL A 1013 26.72 17.10 -15.05
C VAL A 1013 26.92 16.58 -16.48
N ALA A 1014 25.84 16.33 -17.23
CA ALA A 1014 25.91 15.97 -18.64
C ALA A 1014 26.44 17.13 -19.51
N GLY A 1015 26.10 18.38 -19.16
CA GLY A 1015 26.71 19.56 -19.77
C GLY A 1015 28.22 19.62 -19.52
N GLY A 1016 28.66 19.32 -18.30
CA GLY A 1016 30.08 19.20 -17.94
C GLY A 1016 30.79 18.07 -18.71
N ILE A 1017 30.19 16.87 -18.76
CA ILE A 1017 30.74 15.71 -19.47
C ILE A 1017 30.81 15.99 -20.98
N MET A 1018 29.75 16.55 -21.58
CA MET A 1018 29.72 16.95 -22.99
C MET A 1018 30.77 18.02 -23.28
N GLY A 1019 30.95 19.00 -22.38
CA GLY A 1019 32.00 20.00 -22.47
C GLY A 1019 33.41 19.37 -22.46
N CYS A 1020 33.68 18.45 -21.52
CA CYS A 1020 34.95 17.72 -21.46
C CYS A 1020 35.21 16.87 -22.70
N ILE A 1021 34.20 16.18 -23.23
CA ILE A 1021 34.30 15.39 -24.47
C ILE A 1021 34.59 16.33 -25.65
N MET A 1022 33.93 17.48 -25.74
CA MET A 1022 34.15 18.42 -26.83
C MET A 1022 35.57 19.01 -26.81
N VAL A 1023 36.09 19.33 -25.61
CA VAL A 1023 37.48 19.79 -25.44
C VAL A 1023 38.48 18.69 -25.84
N LEU A 1024 38.24 17.42 -25.46
CA LEU A 1024 39.06 16.28 -25.88
C LEU A 1024 39.04 16.08 -27.40
N VAL A 1025 37.87 16.17 -28.03
CA VAL A 1025 37.74 16.06 -29.49
C VAL A 1025 38.47 17.19 -30.20
N LEU A 1026 38.35 18.43 -29.71
CA LEU A 1026 39.09 19.59 -30.24
C LEU A 1026 40.60 19.45 -30.05
N ALA A 1027 41.06 18.93 -28.91
CA ALA A 1027 42.47 18.67 -28.65
C ALA A 1027 43.03 17.58 -29.60
N VAL A 1028 42.28 16.49 -29.81
CA VAL A 1028 42.65 15.42 -30.76
C VAL A 1028 42.64 15.93 -32.21
N TYR A 1029 41.65 16.75 -32.58
CA TYR A 1029 41.59 17.38 -33.90
C TYR A 1029 42.76 18.32 -34.13
N ALA A 1030 43.08 19.20 -33.18
CA ALA A 1030 44.23 20.10 -33.25
C ALA A 1030 45.56 19.32 -33.31
N TYR A 1031 45.70 18.25 -32.54
CA TYR A 1031 46.87 17.37 -32.56
C TYR A 1031 47.04 16.67 -33.91
N ARG A 1032 45.97 16.09 -34.47
CA ARG A 1032 45.98 15.49 -35.81
C ARG A 1032 46.30 16.52 -36.90
N HIS A 1033 45.72 17.71 -36.82
CA HIS A 1033 45.99 18.80 -37.76
C HIS A 1033 47.44 19.28 -37.69
N GLN A 1034 48.04 19.33 -36.49
CA GLN A 1034 49.44 19.70 -36.31
C GLN A 1034 50.41 18.62 -36.82
N ILE A 1035 50.08 17.34 -36.66
CA ILE A 1035 50.82 16.23 -37.28
C ILE A 1035 50.74 16.30 -38.80
N HIS A 1036 49.56 16.56 -39.38
CA HIS A 1036 49.38 16.70 -40.83
C HIS A 1036 50.15 17.90 -41.40
N ARG A 1037 50.28 18.99 -40.63
CA ARG A 1037 51.13 20.14 -40.98
C ARG A 1037 52.63 19.77 -40.95
N ARG A 1038 53.06 18.98 -39.96
CA ARG A 1038 54.46 18.52 -39.87
C ARG A 1038 54.81 17.49 -40.94
N SER A 1039 53.88 16.63 -41.36
CA SER A 1039 54.11 15.68 -42.46
C SER A 1039 54.26 16.36 -43.82
N HIS A 1040 53.65 17.54 -44.02
CA HIS A 1040 53.81 18.35 -45.24
C HIS A 1040 55.04 19.26 -45.25
N GLN A 1041 55.77 19.41 -44.15
CA GLN A 1041 56.99 20.23 -44.07
C GLN A 1041 58.30 19.44 -44.30
N HIS A 1042 58.23 18.14 -44.62
CA HIS A 1042 59.40 17.30 -44.96
C HIS A 1042 59.44 16.79 -46.42
N MET A 1043 58.67 17.40 -47.33
CA MET A 1043 58.97 17.33 -48.78
C MET A 1043 59.64 18.64 -49.22
N SER A 1044 60.93 18.51 -49.52
CA SER A 1044 61.99 19.50 -49.76
C SER A 1044 61.69 20.58 -50.82
N PRO A 1045 62.49 21.65 -50.83
CA PRO A 1045 63.21 21.95 -52.08
C PRO A 1045 64.70 22.25 -51.82
N LEU A 1046 65.57 21.46 -52.45
CA LEU A 1046 66.96 21.82 -52.70
C LEU A 1046 67.03 22.25 -54.18
N ALA A 1047 67.07 23.56 -54.42
CA ALA A 1047 67.80 24.21 -55.51
C ALA A 1047 67.42 25.70 -55.64
N ALA A 1048 68.18 26.57 -54.97
CA ALA A 1048 68.67 27.85 -55.51
C ALA A 1048 69.82 28.35 -54.62
N GLN A 1049 71.04 27.95 -55.04
CA GLN A 1049 72.40 28.20 -54.51
C GLN A 1049 72.96 27.15 -53.55
#